data_AF-A0A5Q4G3V1-F1
#
_entry.id   AF-A0A5Q4G3V1-F1
#
_cell.length_a   1.000
_cell.length_b   1.000
_cell.length_c   1.000
_cell.angle_alpha   90.00
_cell.angle_beta   90.00
_cell.angle_gamma   90.00
#
_symmetry.space_group_name_H-M   'P 1'
#
loop_
_entity.id
_entity.type
_entity.pdbx_description
1 polymer ?
#
loop_
_entity_poly.entity_id
_entity_poly.type
_entity_poly.pdbx_seq_one_letter_code
_entity_poly.pdbx_strand_id
1 'polypeptide(L)'
;MQYRAFIPALLVIGLFVAMIALDGTSQAPGLTTTVSAQAERIPFGFDTFRIPFFQEWVGSPHADVTSRSFTNWSGNDPAVVPISCAKCHSGDGYHDFLGLDGSEAGVVSEAAHPGVITCVTCHNDVSVAQTEVLMPSGDMLTGLGREAVCMECHQGRQSGASVAAAIERSGVDHDAVMDAQGFLNIHYYAAAATLYGSEAHGGFQYPGKRYEPRFEHVQGYATCQSCHDPHSLQIDVVTCATCHIGVETLADLRDIRMPGSLADFDGDGDVTTGIYYEIYNLRSLLFDLIQAYASDVVGAPIGYADGHPYWFNDLDGDGMISADEWNRGNAYGSFTPRLLAATYNYQVTKKDPGAYSHNPKYTIQLIYDSIEDLANALDANVMAGIVRPGDEPALAASGGYDLDTATSSLLAGAARSNGMLHVSDMRQLRSAVQVADFGVIERLHRNDTGHFDGTSQSWRYWDAAGVVPASCSTCHTATGLEFFIRHGVQIAHEPSQGMACLTCHTDEVEFGLIELENVTFPSGEVLSFGTSGDNMCAVCHMGRASGDTVDQRIGATGDDVINDRLGFVNIHYFSSAATRFGNEARGGYQYAGQDYVGFFEHDMDVMTCTQCHDAHSGRIDVVNSCSDCHSGVVTIADIRDLRWFDGDFDGTGNLSIGTYYAIKNLQEMLYEAIQSHARDEIGTPIGYFDAHPYFFIDTDGDGVISREEAVRPNLYNQFTPRLLRAAYNYQYAKKDTGSYA
;
A
#
# COMPACT_ATOMS: atom_id res chain seq x y z
N MET A 1 27.49 36.83 -49.41
CA MET A 1 28.92 37.02 -49.72
C MET A 1 29.62 37.30 -48.39
N GLN A 2 30.43 36.35 -47.89
CA GLN A 2 31.90 36.46 -47.81
C GLN A 2 32.35 37.14 -46.49
N TYR A 3 33.23 36.65 -45.61
CA TYR A 3 34.18 35.53 -45.45
C TYR A 3 34.52 35.51 -43.91
N ARG A 4 34.57 34.36 -43.20
CA ARG A 4 35.77 33.59 -42.72
C ARG A 4 36.78 34.37 -41.83
N ALA A 5 37.55 33.83 -40.87
CA ALA A 5 37.86 32.46 -40.41
C ALA A 5 38.76 32.48 -39.13
N PHE A 6 38.62 31.43 -38.29
CA PHE A 6 39.63 30.56 -37.66
C PHE A 6 41.00 31.06 -37.18
N ILE A 7 41.35 30.64 -35.94
CA ILE A 7 42.72 30.36 -35.46
C ILE A 7 42.73 28.95 -34.83
N PRO A 8 43.63 28.03 -35.27
CA PRO A 8 43.99 26.83 -34.53
C PRO A 8 45.47 26.78 -34.08
N ALA A 9 45.66 26.14 -32.92
CA ALA A 9 46.68 25.19 -32.46
C ALA A 9 48.11 25.15 -33.09
N LEU A 10 49.16 25.14 -32.24
CA LEU A 10 50.09 24.00 -32.00
C LEU A 10 51.49 24.42 -31.48
N LEU A 11 51.94 23.69 -30.44
CA LEU A 11 53.30 23.18 -30.18
C LEU A 11 54.47 24.10 -29.80
N VAL A 12 54.90 23.93 -28.55
CA VAL A 12 56.29 24.04 -28.04
C VAL A 12 56.48 22.79 -27.15
N ILE A 13 56.99 21.65 -27.62
CA ILE A 13 58.41 21.21 -27.74
C ILE A 13 59.24 21.75 -26.56
N GLY A 14 59.62 20.99 -25.53
CA GLY A 14 60.31 19.71 -25.60
C GLY A 14 61.80 19.91 -25.28
N LEU A 15 62.16 19.88 -23.99
CA LEU A 15 63.53 19.74 -23.47
C LEU A 15 63.46 18.75 -22.29
N PHE A 16 63.82 17.49 -22.51
CA PHE A 16 65.10 16.86 -22.09
C PHE A 16 65.33 16.94 -20.56
N VAL A 17 64.94 15.94 -19.76
CA VAL A 17 65.59 14.61 -19.58
C VAL A 17 67.01 14.72 -19.03
N ALA A 18 67.19 14.55 -17.71
CA ALA A 18 67.78 13.34 -17.09
C ALA A 18 68.36 13.60 -15.68
N MET A 19 67.97 12.71 -14.74
CA MET A 19 68.73 12.24 -13.55
C MET A 19 68.83 13.21 -12.35
N ILE A 20 68.58 12.86 -11.07
CA ILE A 20 68.44 11.59 -10.34
C ILE A 20 67.78 11.85 -8.96
N ALA A 21 67.02 10.85 -8.48
CA ALA A 21 66.73 10.43 -7.09
C ALA A 21 65.61 11.08 -6.26
N LEU A 22 64.71 10.19 -5.81
CA LEU A 22 63.81 10.25 -4.64
C LEU A 22 62.67 11.28 -4.82
N ASP A 23 61.38 10.96 -4.81
CA ASP A 23 60.65 9.93 -4.08
C ASP A 23 59.28 9.66 -4.75
N GLY A 24 58.74 8.44 -4.60
CA GLY A 24 57.37 8.13 -4.98
C GLY A 24 56.35 8.61 -3.95
N THR A 25 55.08 8.58 -4.37
CA THR A 25 53.84 8.73 -3.59
C THR A 25 53.31 10.16 -3.38
N SER A 26 52.25 10.49 -4.13
CA SER A 26 51.24 11.47 -3.72
C SER A 26 49.88 10.76 -3.66
N GLN A 27 49.65 10.10 -2.53
CA GLN A 27 48.33 9.67 -2.09
C GLN A 27 47.54 10.89 -1.58
N ALA A 28 46.22 10.82 -1.75
CA ALA A 28 45.24 11.71 -1.18
C ALA A 28 45.47 11.96 0.33
N PRO A 29 45.10 13.13 0.87
CA PRO A 29 45.36 13.46 2.27
C PRO A 29 44.57 12.52 3.18
N GLY A 30 45.28 11.58 3.81
CA GLY A 30 44.77 10.79 4.91
C GLY A 30 44.54 11.67 6.13
N LEU A 31 43.32 11.62 6.67
CA LEU A 31 42.99 12.11 8.00
C LEU A 31 43.90 11.43 9.02
N THR A 32 44.89 12.16 9.51
CA THR A 32 45.69 11.76 10.67
C THR A 32 44.91 12.14 11.91
N THR A 33 44.46 11.13 12.64
CA THR A 33 43.92 11.25 13.99
C THR A 33 45.03 11.69 14.95
N THR A 34 45.12 12.98 15.26
CA THR A 34 45.79 13.45 16.47
C THR A 34 44.76 13.57 17.59
N VAL A 35 44.60 12.47 18.33
CA VAL A 35 43.94 12.49 19.65
C VAL A 35 44.83 13.30 20.59
N SER A 36 44.40 14.52 20.92
CA SER A 36 44.93 15.26 22.06
C SER A 36 44.38 14.62 23.33
N ALA A 37 45.24 13.91 24.06
CA ALA A 37 44.94 13.29 25.34
C ALA A 37 44.48 14.33 26.37
N GLN A 38 43.21 14.24 26.79
CA GLN A 38 42.75 14.88 28.02
C GLN A 38 43.26 14.10 29.24
N ALA A 39 43.75 14.88 30.21
CA ALA A 39 43.82 14.65 31.66
C ALA A 39 44.27 13.26 32.20
N GLU A 40 45.35 13.34 32.97
CA GLU A 40 45.97 12.36 33.86
C GLU A 40 45.04 11.24 34.38
N ARG A 41 45.31 10.00 33.92
CA ARG A 41 44.60 8.79 34.34
C ARG A 41 44.97 8.40 35.77
N ILE A 42 43.99 8.39 36.67
CA ILE A 42 44.05 7.55 37.87
C ILE A 42 43.89 6.09 37.40
N PRO A 43 44.82 5.16 37.70
CA PRO A 43 44.78 3.82 37.16
C PRO A 43 43.79 2.95 37.95
N PHE A 44 42.53 2.92 37.53
CA PHE A 44 41.67 1.78 37.79
C PHE A 44 41.87 0.77 36.64
N GLY A 45 42.41 -0.40 36.98
CA GLY A 45 42.61 -1.49 36.03
C GLY A 45 41.29 -2.06 35.55
N PHE A 46 40.82 -1.61 34.39
CA PHE A 46 39.71 -2.20 33.62
C PHE A 46 40.18 -2.74 32.26
N ASP A 47 41.39 -3.29 32.19
CA ASP A 47 41.95 -3.85 30.95
C ASP A 47 41.30 -5.20 30.53
N THR A 48 40.15 -5.55 31.12
CA THR A 48 39.45 -6.83 30.91
C THR A 48 37.98 -6.69 30.51
N PHE A 49 37.38 -5.49 30.52
CA PHE A 49 36.01 -5.28 30.06
C PHE A 49 35.98 -4.55 28.71
N ARG A 50 35.84 -5.30 27.62
CA ARG A 50 35.43 -4.75 26.33
C ARG A 50 33.91 -4.78 26.27
N ILE A 51 33.27 -3.61 26.31
CA ILE A 51 31.84 -3.47 26.05
C ILE A 51 31.65 -3.62 24.53
N PRO A 52 30.91 -4.64 24.04
CA PRO A 52 30.63 -4.79 22.61
C PRO A 52 29.98 -3.54 22.03
N PHE A 53 30.32 -3.20 20.78
CA PHE A 53 29.73 -2.09 20.01
C PHE A 53 29.87 -0.68 20.64
N PHE A 54 30.62 -0.53 21.74
CA PHE A 54 30.80 0.77 22.41
C PHE A 54 31.42 1.84 21.50
N GLN A 55 32.35 1.47 20.62
CA GLN A 55 32.96 2.42 19.68
C GLN A 55 31.99 2.89 18.60
N GLU A 56 31.09 2.03 18.14
CA GLU A 56 30.03 2.40 17.19
C GLU A 56 29.04 3.34 17.86
N TRP A 57 28.64 3.03 19.10
CA TRP A 57 27.76 3.89 19.89
C TRP A 57 28.37 5.28 20.14
N VAL A 58 29.64 5.37 20.56
CA VAL A 58 30.33 6.67 20.77
C VAL A 58 30.40 7.50 19.48
N GLY A 59 30.45 6.86 18.31
CA GLY A 59 30.42 7.54 17.01
C GLY A 59 29.02 7.93 16.54
N SER A 60 27.96 7.55 17.25
CA SER A 60 26.58 7.76 16.82
C SER A 60 26.05 9.15 17.18
N PRO A 61 25.02 9.64 16.44
CA PRO A 61 24.29 10.85 16.81
C PRO A 61 23.68 10.81 18.23
N HIS A 62 23.35 9.63 18.76
CA HIS A 62 22.83 9.49 20.13
C HIS A 62 23.89 9.71 21.21
N ALA A 63 25.18 9.60 20.89
CA ALA A 63 26.29 9.89 21.79
C ALA A 63 26.93 11.26 21.52
N ASP A 64 26.40 12.05 20.58
CA ASP A 64 26.96 13.35 20.22
C ASP A 64 26.68 14.39 21.31
N VAL A 65 27.65 14.54 22.21
CA VAL A 65 27.65 15.53 23.31
C VAL A 65 27.71 16.98 22.83
N THR A 66 27.89 17.23 21.53
CA THR A 66 27.86 18.57 20.94
C THR A 66 26.53 18.88 20.26
N SER A 67 25.70 17.86 20.02
CA SER A 67 24.40 18.03 19.37
C SER A 67 23.50 18.93 20.19
N ARG A 68 22.84 19.88 19.52
CA ARG A 68 21.85 20.76 20.14
C ARG A 68 20.69 19.95 20.75
N SER A 69 20.42 18.75 20.25
CA SER A 69 19.42 17.85 20.84
C SER A 69 19.68 17.59 22.33
N PHE A 70 20.93 17.51 22.77
CA PHE A 70 21.26 17.25 24.18
C PHE A 70 21.81 18.48 24.91
N THR A 71 22.37 19.45 24.17
CA THR A 71 23.04 20.61 24.77
C THR A 71 22.20 21.88 24.87
N ASN A 72 20.97 21.89 24.32
CA ASN A 72 20.14 23.10 24.25
C ASN A 72 19.89 23.76 25.62
N TRP A 73 19.92 23.00 26.71
CA TRP A 73 19.69 23.49 28.08
C TRP A 73 20.96 23.55 28.94
N SER A 74 22.11 23.11 28.44
CA SER A 74 23.35 23.03 29.23
C SER A 74 23.88 24.40 29.66
N GLY A 75 23.48 25.48 28.97
CA GLY A 75 23.84 26.86 29.31
C GLY A 75 22.85 27.58 30.23
N ASN A 76 21.75 26.91 30.64
CA ASN A 76 20.76 27.51 31.53
C ASN A 76 21.21 27.50 33.00
N ASP A 77 20.55 28.31 33.84
CA ASP A 77 20.73 28.30 35.30
C ASP A 77 19.38 28.07 35.99
N PRO A 78 19.11 26.86 36.56
CA PRO A 78 19.98 25.68 36.54
C PRO A 78 20.03 25.00 35.16
N ALA A 79 21.12 24.29 34.88
CA ALA A 79 21.31 23.54 33.63
C ALA A 79 20.49 22.24 33.67
N VAL A 80 19.20 22.33 33.34
CA VAL A 80 18.25 21.21 33.38
C VAL A 80 17.44 21.12 32.09
N VAL A 81 17.19 19.89 31.65
CA VAL A 81 16.23 19.57 30.58
C VAL A 81 14.83 19.61 31.18
N PRO A 82 13.91 20.46 30.68
CA PRO A 82 12.55 20.56 31.21
C PRO A 82 11.79 19.23 31.09
N ILE A 83 10.85 18.99 32.02
CA ILE A 83 10.01 17.79 32.08
C ILE A 83 9.46 17.39 30.69
N SER A 84 8.88 18.35 29.97
CA SER A 84 8.25 18.10 28.65
C SER A 84 9.21 17.67 27.54
N CYS A 85 10.53 17.75 27.77
CA CYS A 85 11.59 17.44 26.81
C CYS A 85 12.48 16.30 27.31
N ALA A 86 12.49 16.03 28.61
CA ALA A 86 13.47 15.15 29.24
C ALA A 86 13.35 13.69 28.79
N LYS A 87 12.15 13.19 28.45
CA LYS A 87 11.95 11.81 27.95
C LYS A 87 12.92 11.45 26.83
N CYS A 88 13.11 12.34 25.85
CA CYS A 88 13.88 12.04 24.65
C CYS A 88 15.25 12.72 24.61
N HIS A 89 15.48 13.71 25.49
CA HIS A 89 16.67 14.56 25.46
C HIS A 89 17.56 14.41 26.71
N SER A 90 17.33 13.38 27.53
CA SER A 90 18.17 13.02 28.66
C SER A 90 18.04 11.52 28.98
N GLY A 91 19.17 10.85 29.24
CA GLY A 91 19.16 9.48 29.75
C GLY A 91 18.41 9.36 31.09
N ASP A 92 18.64 10.32 32.00
CA ASP A 92 17.94 10.39 33.29
C ASP A 92 16.43 10.61 33.09
N GLY A 93 16.05 11.47 32.14
CA GLY A 93 14.65 11.73 31.84
C GLY A 93 13.92 10.52 31.28
N TYR A 94 14.59 9.68 30.49
CA TYR A 94 14.02 8.41 30.06
C TYR A 94 13.94 7.39 31.20
N HIS A 95 14.90 7.39 32.13
CA HIS A 95 14.86 6.51 33.31
C HIS A 95 13.70 6.85 34.26
N ASP A 96 13.45 8.13 34.48
CA ASP A 96 12.25 8.63 35.18
C ASP A 96 10.99 8.20 34.43
N PHE A 97 10.91 8.39 33.11
CA PHE A 97 9.78 7.91 32.31
C PHE A 97 9.51 6.40 32.47
N LEU A 98 10.55 5.58 32.60
CA LEU A 98 10.40 4.13 32.83
C LEU A 98 10.09 3.76 34.29
N GLY A 99 10.14 4.71 35.23
CA GLY A 99 10.01 4.48 36.66
C GLY A 99 11.20 3.73 37.29
N LEU A 100 12.38 3.75 36.65
CA LEU A 100 13.57 3.01 37.11
C LEU A 100 14.18 3.62 38.38
N ASP A 101 13.91 4.89 38.64
CA ASP A 101 14.30 5.62 39.85
C ASP A 101 13.24 5.53 40.97
N GLY A 102 12.14 4.80 40.73
CA GLY A 102 11.00 4.65 41.64
C GLY A 102 9.88 5.67 41.42
N SER A 103 9.96 6.52 40.39
CA SER A 103 8.87 7.40 39.97
C SER A 103 7.73 6.62 39.29
N GLU A 104 6.66 7.35 38.93
CA GLU A 104 5.52 6.78 38.22
C GLU A 104 5.88 6.51 36.75
N ALA A 105 5.84 5.23 36.34
CA ALA A 105 6.12 4.83 34.97
C ALA A 105 5.12 5.46 33.97
N GLY A 106 5.61 5.82 32.79
CA GLY A 106 4.86 6.47 31.73
C GLY A 106 4.85 8.01 31.83
N VAL A 107 5.45 8.59 32.86
CA VAL A 107 5.49 10.04 33.08
C VAL A 107 6.91 10.47 33.47
N VAL A 108 7.37 11.59 32.91
CA VAL A 108 8.53 12.28 33.47
C VAL A 108 8.03 13.18 34.60
N SER A 109 8.49 12.90 35.81
CA SER A 109 8.03 13.59 37.02
C SER A 109 8.86 14.82 37.35
N GLU A 110 10.15 14.85 36.97
CA GLU A 110 11.06 15.95 37.29
C GLU A 110 11.93 16.41 36.11
N ALA A 111 12.54 17.59 36.23
CA ALA A 111 13.48 18.07 35.23
C ALA A 111 14.78 17.24 35.32
N ALA A 112 15.32 16.85 34.17
CA ALA A 112 16.45 15.93 34.10
C ALA A 112 17.79 16.65 33.87
N HIS A 113 18.89 16.00 34.21
CA HIS A 113 20.22 16.53 33.87
C HIS A 113 20.44 16.47 32.35
N PRO A 114 21.07 17.51 31.76
CA PRO A 114 21.49 17.47 30.36
C PRO A 114 22.50 16.34 30.16
N GLY A 115 22.24 15.50 29.16
CA GLY A 115 23.07 14.34 28.87
C GLY A 115 22.58 13.62 27.63
N VAL A 116 23.50 12.90 26.99
CA VAL A 116 23.18 12.05 25.86
C VAL A 116 22.39 10.80 26.31
N ILE A 117 21.79 10.12 25.34
CA ILE A 117 21.24 8.78 25.55
C ILE A 117 22.38 7.84 25.95
N THR A 118 22.16 6.83 26.80
CA THR A 118 23.23 5.92 27.24
C THR A 118 22.86 4.46 27.02
N CYS A 119 23.81 3.53 27.25
CA CYS A 119 23.57 2.09 27.12
C CYS A 119 22.33 1.64 27.92
N VAL A 120 22.20 2.14 29.16
CA VAL A 120 21.12 1.77 30.09
C VAL A 120 19.78 2.41 29.73
N THR A 121 19.74 3.36 28.79
CA THR A 121 18.47 3.85 28.22
C THR A 121 17.76 2.72 27.46
N CYS A 122 18.50 1.91 26.70
CA CYS A 122 17.94 0.81 25.90
C CYS A 122 18.10 -0.57 26.56
N HIS A 123 19.10 -0.74 27.43
CA HIS A 123 19.46 -2.00 28.06
C HIS A 123 19.17 -1.96 29.58
N ASN A 124 17.91 -2.19 29.93
CA ASN A 124 17.44 -2.40 31.29
C ASN A 124 16.20 -3.31 31.28
N ASP A 125 15.81 -3.85 32.43
CA ASP A 125 14.74 -4.85 32.55
C ASP A 125 13.36 -4.33 32.08
N VAL A 126 13.10 -3.03 32.14
CA VAL A 126 11.83 -2.42 31.69
C VAL A 126 11.84 -2.26 30.18
N SER A 127 12.86 -1.60 29.62
CA SER A 127 12.98 -1.36 28.17
C SER A 127 13.08 -2.67 27.37
N VAL A 128 13.65 -3.74 27.95
CA VAL A 128 13.71 -5.04 27.26
C VAL A 128 12.38 -5.79 27.25
N ALA A 129 11.49 -5.47 28.18
CA ALA A 129 10.18 -6.09 28.32
C ALA A 129 9.05 -5.29 27.65
N GLN A 130 9.35 -4.10 27.14
CA GLN A 130 8.36 -3.22 26.52
C GLN A 130 7.87 -3.79 25.18
N THR A 131 6.56 -3.93 25.04
CA THR A 131 5.89 -4.46 23.83
C THR A 131 4.75 -3.58 23.34
N GLU A 132 4.60 -2.40 23.95
CA GLU A 132 3.54 -1.44 23.62
C GLU A 132 4.05 0.00 23.74
N VAL A 133 3.44 0.90 22.97
CA VAL A 133 3.75 2.33 22.94
C VAL A 133 2.45 3.12 22.77
N LEU A 134 2.23 4.11 23.65
CA LEU A 134 1.12 5.05 23.54
C LEU A 134 1.51 6.22 22.63
N MET A 135 0.84 6.31 21.49
CA MET A 135 1.07 7.36 20.51
C MET A 135 0.44 8.69 20.96
N PRO A 136 0.94 9.85 20.49
CA PRO A 136 0.33 11.15 20.77
C PRO A 136 -1.12 11.31 20.28
N SER A 137 -1.61 10.40 19.42
CA SER A 137 -3.03 10.32 19.04
C SER A 137 -3.93 9.79 20.15
N GLY A 138 -3.36 9.08 21.14
CA GLY A 138 -4.08 8.29 22.12
C GLY A 138 -4.18 6.80 21.76
N ASP A 139 -3.71 6.40 20.57
CA ASP A 139 -3.70 5.00 20.16
C ASP A 139 -2.57 4.22 20.83
N MET A 140 -2.89 3.00 21.27
CA MET A 140 -1.91 2.07 21.81
C MET A 140 -1.46 1.11 20.72
N LEU A 141 -0.20 1.20 20.32
CA LEU A 141 0.42 0.20 19.46
C LEU A 141 0.91 -0.96 20.33
N THR A 142 0.59 -2.20 19.94
CA THR A 142 0.87 -3.41 20.72
C THR A 142 1.56 -4.47 19.88
N GLY A 143 2.06 -5.54 20.51
CA GLY A 143 2.74 -6.63 19.81
C GLY A 143 4.13 -6.22 19.28
N LEU A 144 4.72 -5.18 19.86
CA LEU A 144 6.01 -4.64 19.44
C LEU A 144 7.16 -5.49 20.01
N GLY A 145 8.26 -5.51 19.26
CA GLY A 145 9.56 -5.98 19.71
C GLY A 145 10.43 -4.86 20.25
N ARG A 146 11.72 -4.92 19.93
CA ARG A 146 12.72 -3.98 20.47
C ARG A 146 12.56 -2.55 19.97
N GLU A 147 11.87 -2.36 18.86
CA GLU A 147 11.51 -1.06 18.28
C GLU A 147 10.67 -0.19 19.22
N ALA A 148 9.96 -0.79 20.19
CA ALA A 148 9.16 -0.03 21.16
C ALA A 148 9.98 1.07 21.86
N VAL A 149 11.23 0.76 22.22
CA VAL A 149 12.15 1.71 22.86
C VAL A 149 12.49 2.88 21.93
N CYS A 150 12.66 2.62 20.63
CA CYS A 150 12.92 3.66 19.64
C CYS A 150 11.70 4.56 19.46
N MET A 151 10.52 3.95 19.40
CA MET A 151 9.25 4.62 19.14
C MET A 151 8.88 5.61 20.25
N GLU A 152 9.24 5.34 21.51
CA GLU A 152 9.00 6.28 22.61
C GLU A 152 9.51 7.71 22.33
N CYS A 153 10.65 7.81 21.65
CA CYS A 153 11.24 9.09 21.26
C CYS A 153 10.84 9.51 19.85
N HIS A 154 10.73 8.55 18.93
CA HIS A 154 10.48 8.77 17.50
C HIS A 154 9.01 8.69 17.09
N GLN A 155 8.07 8.86 18.03
CA GLN A 155 6.62 8.91 17.81
C GLN A 155 6.07 10.33 17.54
N GLY A 156 6.90 11.36 17.66
CA GLY A 156 6.44 12.75 17.64
C GLY A 156 5.78 13.20 18.95
N ARG A 157 5.23 14.42 18.95
CA ARG A 157 4.65 15.09 20.14
C ARG A 157 3.26 15.66 19.93
N GLN A 158 2.78 15.65 18.69
CA GLN A 158 1.43 16.06 18.29
C GLN A 158 0.94 15.06 17.25
N SER A 159 -0.37 14.95 17.08
CA SER A 159 -1.02 14.03 16.15
C SER A 159 -2.11 14.75 15.35
N GLY A 160 -2.71 14.05 14.38
CA GLY A 160 -3.91 14.53 13.71
C GLY A 160 -5.05 14.84 14.70
N ALA A 161 -5.17 14.08 15.80
CA ALA A 161 -6.13 14.34 16.86
C ALA A 161 -5.93 15.71 17.53
N SER A 162 -4.68 16.15 17.72
CA SER A 162 -4.40 17.50 18.25
C SER A 162 -4.90 18.61 17.34
N VAL A 163 -4.76 18.43 16.02
CA VAL A 163 -5.26 19.39 15.01
C VAL A 163 -6.78 19.40 15.00
N ALA A 164 -7.40 18.21 14.95
CA ALA A 164 -8.87 18.08 15.01
C ALA A 164 -9.45 18.76 16.26
N ALA A 165 -8.83 18.55 17.42
CA ALA A 165 -9.25 19.19 18.67
C ALA A 165 -9.07 20.71 18.66
N ALA A 166 -8.06 21.24 17.98
CA ALA A 166 -7.87 22.68 17.81
C ALA A 166 -8.95 23.29 16.90
N ILE A 167 -9.23 22.62 15.77
CA ILE A 167 -10.30 23.00 14.84
C ILE A 167 -11.65 22.99 15.53
N GLU A 168 -12.01 21.90 16.20
CA GLU A 168 -13.29 21.76 16.91
C GLU A 168 -13.46 22.85 17.97
N ARG A 169 -12.40 23.11 18.77
CA ARG A 169 -12.43 24.14 19.81
C ARG A 169 -12.60 25.54 19.26
N SER A 170 -12.09 25.81 18.05
CA SER A 170 -12.24 27.13 17.43
C SER A 170 -13.71 27.42 17.09
N GLY A 171 -14.47 26.42 16.65
CA GLY A 171 -15.88 26.54 16.29
C GLY A 171 -16.15 27.49 15.12
N VAL A 172 -15.14 27.82 14.32
CA VAL A 172 -15.26 28.71 13.16
C VAL A 172 -15.35 27.92 11.84
N ASP A 173 -15.84 28.56 10.79
CA ASP A 173 -15.88 27.98 9.44
C ASP A 173 -14.48 27.66 8.91
N HIS A 174 -14.38 26.76 7.93
CA HIS A 174 -13.10 26.21 7.44
C HIS A 174 -12.09 27.27 6.96
N ASP A 175 -12.58 28.42 6.50
CA ASP A 175 -11.77 29.53 5.96
C ASP A 175 -11.76 30.77 6.87
N ALA A 176 -12.36 30.68 8.05
CA ALA A 176 -12.31 31.74 9.06
C ALA A 176 -11.06 31.58 9.94
N VAL A 177 -10.42 32.70 10.27
CA VAL A 177 -9.24 32.73 11.14
C VAL A 177 -9.61 32.30 12.55
N MET A 178 -8.85 31.34 13.10
CA MET A 178 -8.97 30.89 14.48
C MET A 178 -8.23 31.85 15.41
N ASP A 179 -8.95 32.44 16.37
CA ASP A 179 -8.34 33.37 17.32
C ASP A 179 -7.28 32.68 18.20
N ALA A 180 -6.12 33.33 18.34
CA ALA A 180 -4.99 32.86 19.14
C ALA A 180 -4.44 31.45 18.82
N GLN A 181 -4.75 30.87 17.64
CA GLN A 181 -4.20 29.58 17.26
C GLN A 181 -2.75 29.71 16.79
N GLY A 182 -1.83 29.01 17.47
CA GLY A 182 -0.44 28.85 17.04
C GLY A 182 -0.22 27.56 16.25
N PHE A 183 0.94 27.44 15.62
CA PHE A 183 1.29 26.22 14.90
C PHE A 183 1.45 25.01 15.84
N LEU A 184 0.86 23.87 15.47
CA LEU A 184 1.03 22.59 16.15
C LEU A 184 2.17 21.81 15.49
N ASN A 185 3.18 21.39 16.25
CA ASN A 185 4.36 20.74 15.69
C ASN A 185 4.44 19.27 16.09
N ILE A 186 4.42 18.36 15.10
CA ILE A 186 4.64 16.92 15.31
C ILE A 186 6.00 16.61 15.95
N HIS A 187 6.96 17.52 15.88
CA HIS A 187 8.34 17.34 16.38
C HIS A 187 9.18 16.38 15.51
N TYR A 188 10.50 16.43 15.69
CA TYR A 188 11.47 15.92 14.71
C TYR A 188 11.54 14.39 14.69
N TYR A 189 11.86 13.83 13.52
CA TYR A 189 12.13 12.41 13.30
C TYR A 189 11.02 11.51 13.84
N ALA A 190 9.76 11.87 13.57
CA ALA A 190 8.56 11.13 14.00
C ALA A 190 8.32 9.87 13.15
N ALA A 191 9.38 9.08 12.92
CA ALA A 191 9.39 7.92 12.04
C ALA A 191 8.34 6.85 12.42
N ALA A 192 8.07 6.67 13.72
CA ALA A 192 7.06 5.72 14.17
C ALA A 192 5.65 6.15 13.76
N ALA A 193 5.37 7.45 13.83
CA ALA A 193 4.09 8.00 13.40
C ALA A 193 3.88 7.86 11.88
N THR A 194 4.95 8.00 11.09
CA THR A 194 4.91 7.74 9.65
C THR A 194 4.75 6.25 9.34
N LEU A 195 5.62 5.40 9.91
CA LEU A 195 5.66 3.96 9.63
C LEU A 195 4.31 3.30 9.89
N TYR A 196 3.67 3.60 11.03
CA TYR A 196 2.40 3.02 11.43
C TYR A 196 1.18 3.71 10.79
N GLY A 197 1.36 4.81 10.06
CA GLY A 197 0.32 5.44 9.25
C GLY A 197 -1.00 5.65 9.99
N SER A 198 -2.08 5.05 9.46
CA SER A 198 -3.42 5.11 10.04
C SER A 198 -3.63 4.34 11.34
N GLU A 199 -2.66 3.57 11.81
CA GLU A 199 -2.71 2.96 13.15
C GLU A 199 -2.19 3.91 14.23
N ALA A 200 -1.26 4.81 13.88
CA ALA A 200 -0.67 5.79 14.80
C ALA A 200 -1.32 7.18 14.73
N HIS A 201 -2.08 7.46 13.67
CA HIS A 201 -2.73 8.75 13.40
C HIS A 201 -1.79 9.97 13.58
N GLY A 202 -0.56 9.82 13.08
CA GLY A 202 0.47 10.85 13.13
C GLY A 202 0.10 12.12 12.38
N GLY A 203 -0.30 11.98 11.11
CA GLY A 203 -0.80 13.08 10.29
C GLY A 203 -2.27 13.42 10.56
N PHE A 204 -2.70 14.59 10.10
CA PHE A 204 -4.12 14.95 10.06
C PHE A 204 -4.80 14.24 8.88
N GLN A 205 -5.73 13.36 9.22
CA GLN A 205 -6.48 12.54 8.28
C GLN A 205 -7.85 13.17 8.02
N TYR A 206 -8.17 13.43 6.76
CA TYR A 206 -9.40 14.08 6.36
C TYR A 206 -10.62 13.14 6.51
N PRO A 207 -11.76 13.63 7.03
CA PRO A 207 -12.95 12.81 7.23
C PRO A 207 -13.44 12.12 5.94
N GLY A 208 -13.82 10.85 6.05
CA GLY A 208 -14.36 10.08 4.93
C GLY A 208 -13.31 9.48 3.97
N LYS A 209 -12.03 9.81 4.15
CA LYS A 209 -10.92 9.24 3.37
C LYS A 209 -10.32 8.03 4.08
N ARG A 210 -9.75 7.09 3.31
CA ARG A 210 -8.98 5.95 3.84
C ARG A 210 -7.50 6.25 3.75
N TYR A 211 -6.78 5.92 4.81
CA TYR A 211 -5.33 6.11 4.90
C TYR A 211 -4.61 4.77 5.07
N GLU A 212 -3.43 4.67 4.46
CA GLU A 212 -2.56 3.50 4.54
C GLU A 212 -2.24 3.20 6.02
N PRO A 213 -2.43 1.94 6.47
CA PRO A 213 -2.06 1.51 7.81
C PRO A 213 -0.53 1.38 7.92
N ARG A 214 -0.03 0.57 8.86
CA ARG A 214 1.41 0.33 8.93
C ARG A 214 1.96 -0.15 7.59
N PHE A 215 3.06 0.44 7.16
CA PHE A 215 3.78 -0.05 5.99
C PHE A 215 4.50 -1.34 6.35
N GLU A 216 4.06 -2.43 5.75
CA GLU A 216 4.72 -3.72 5.86
C GLU A 216 5.78 -3.83 4.76
N HIS A 217 7.04 -3.98 5.19
CA HIS A 217 8.15 -4.35 4.31
C HIS A 217 8.32 -5.88 4.36
N VAL A 218 9.23 -6.40 3.54
CA VAL A 218 9.52 -7.83 3.45
C VAL A 218 9.84 -8.49 4.80
N GLN A 219 9.48 -9.77 4.94
CA GLN A 219 9.75 -10.51 6.18
C GLN A 219 11.22 -10.36 6.61
N GLY A 220 11.43 -9.96 7.86
CA GLY A 220 12.75 -9.66 8.41
C GLY A 220 13.14 -8.18 8.38
N TYR A 221 12.38 -7.32 7.68
CA TYR A 221 12.60 -5.87 7.56
C TYR A 221 11.43 -5.01 8.07
N ALA A 222 10.67 -5.51 9.05
CA ALA A 222 9.46 -4.84 9.53
C ALA A 222 9.68 -3.93 10.76
N THR A 223 10.91 -3.83 11.29
CA THR A 223 11.22 -3.13 12.56
C THR A 223 12.28 -2.06 12.38
N CYS A 224 12.40 -1.12 13.33
CA CYS A 224 13.42 -0.07 13.25
C CYS A 224 14.84 -0.67 13.13
N GLN A 225 15.13 -1.66 13.98
CA GLN A 225 16.43 -2.32 14.08
C GLN A 225 16.76 -3.27 12.93
N SER A 226 15.79 -3.64 12.09
CA SER A 226 16.07 -4.44 10.89
C SER A 226 16.68 -3.61 9.76
N CYS A 227 16.57 -2.27 9.84
CA CYS A 227 17.17 -1.36 8.87
C CYS A 227 18.25 -0.48 9.51
N HIS A 228 18.01 0.00 10.73
CA HIS A 228 18.94 0.85 11.46
C HIS A 228 19.74 0.04 12.47
N ASP A 229 21.07 0.13 12.41
CA ASP A 229 21.90 -0.43 13.46
C ASP A 229 21.68 0.35 14.78
N PRO A 230 21.34 -0.33 15.88
CA PRO A 230 20.93 0.35 17.12
C PRO A 230 22.09 1.08 17.83
N HIS A 231 23.34 0.79 17.48
CA HIS A 231 24.51 1.42 18.10
C HIS A 231 25.03 2.58 17.26
N SER A 232 25.20 2.40 15.95
CA SER A 232 25.71 3.43 15.02
C SER A 232 24.62 4.32 14.41
N LEU A 233 23.36 3.86 14.44
CA LEU A 233 22.18 4.45 13.78
C LEU A 233 22.25 4.48 12.25
N GLN A 234 23.31 3.90 11.67
CA GLN A 234 23.50 3.83 10.23
C GLN A 234 22.64 2.71 9.64
N ILE A 235 22.26 2.87 8.38
CA ILE A 235 21.60 1.84 7.60
C ILE A 235 22.67 1.00 6.89
N ASP A 236 22.51 -0.32 6.92
CA ASP A 236 23.35 -1.20 6.13
C ASP A 236 22.88 -1.25 4.67
N VAL A 237 23.44 -0.36 3.86
CA VAL A 237 23.15 -0.22 2.42
C VAL A 237 23.41 -1.53 1.66
N VAL A 238 24.38 -2.34 2.08
CA VAL A 238 24.73 -3.60 1.41
C VAL A 238 23.56 -4.58 1.48
N THR A 239 22.89 -4.59 2.62
CA THR A 239 21.72 -5.42 2.85
C THR A 239 20.56 -5.00 1.94
N CYS A 240 20.32 -3.68 1.80
CA CYS A 240 19.32 -3.15 0.85
C CYS A 240 19.63 -3.53 -0.60
N ALA A 241 20.91 -3.44 -1.00
CA ALA A 241 21.36 -3.71 -2.37
C ALA A 241 21.12 -5.16 -2.84
N THR A 242 20.96 -6.11 -1.90
CA THR A 242 20.54 -7.49 -2.21
C THR A 242 19.21 -7.54 -2.94
N CYS A 243 18.37 -6.55 -2.64
CA CYS A 243 16.98 -6.49 -3.03
C CYS A 243 16.65 -5.29 -3.92
N HIS A 244 17.47 -4.25 -3.82
CA HIS A 244 17.39 -3.00 -4.56
C HIS A 244 18.73 -2.78 -5.35
N ILE A 245 19.07 -3.64 -6.33
CA ILE A 245 19.97 -3.36 -7.51
C ILE A 245 20.14 -1.85 -7.84
N GLY A 246 21.39 -1.41 -7.85
CA GLY A 246 21.73 -0.01 -8.11
C GLY A 246 21.82 0.84 -6.86
N VAL A 247 21.37 0.34 -5.70
CA VAL A 247 21.73 0.91 -4.40
C VAL A 247 23.17 0.55 -4.07
N GLU A 248 24.04 1.56 -4.02
CA GLU A 248 25.44 1.44 -3.59
C GLU A 248 25.74 2.34 -2.38
N THR A 249 24.95 3.40 -2.21
CA THR A 249 25.10 4.42 -1.19
C THR A 249 23.76 4.73 -0.50
N LEU A 250 23.82 5.45 0.63
CA LEU A 250 22.61 5.95 1.32
C LEU A 250 21.79 6.91 0.45
N ALA A 251 22.42 7.62 -0.48
CA ALA A 251 21.71 8.55 -1.35
C ALA A 251 20.82 7.81 -2.35
N ASP A 252 21.28 6.66 -2.85
CA ASP A 252 20.59 5.84 -3.84
C ASP A 252 19.29 5.24 -3.29
N LEU A 253 19.11 5.19 -1.96
CA LEU A 253 17.84 4.80 -1.34
C LEU A 253 16.68 5.69 -1.79
N ARG A 254 16.95 6.96 -2.12
CA ARG A 254 15.94 7.91 -2.64
C ARG A 254 15.50 7.58 -4.06
N ASP A 255 16.34 6.89 -4.81
CA ASP A 255 16.09 6.51 -6.19
C ASP A 255 15.33 5.17 -6.28
N ILE A 256 15.09 4.51 -5.14
CA ILE A 256 14.31 3.27 -5.08
C ILE A 256 12.88 3.53 -5.57
N ARG A 257 12.47 2.71 -6.54
CA ARG A 257 11.12 2.64 -7.08
C ARG A 257 10.71 1.17 -7.18
N MET A 258 9.47 0.90 -6.83
CA MET A 258 8.97 -0.45 -6.63
C MET A 258 7.47 -0.51 -7.01
N PRO A 259 6.83 -1.68 -7.20
CA PRO A 259 5.55 -1.77 -7.88
C PRO A 259 4.36 -1.09 -7.21
N GLY A 260 4.39 -0.99 -5.89
CA GLY A 260 3.41 -0.26 -5.11
C GLY A 260 3.53 1.26 -5.28
N SER A 261 4.56 1.73 -6.00
CA SER A 261 4.84 3.14 -6.21
C SER A 261 4.95 3.54 -7.69
N LEU A 262 4.62 2.70 -8.69
CA LEU A 262 4.89 3.01 -10.12
C LEU A 262 3.98 4.07 -10.77
N ALA A 263 2.93 4.52 -10.09
CA ALA A 263 2.08 5.60 -10.59
C ALA A 263 2.84 6.94 -10.56
N ASP A 264 2.53 7.81 -11.52
CA ASP A 264 2.94 9.22 -11.52
C ASP A 264 2.08 9.97 -10.51
N PHE A 265 2.59 10.19 -9.31
CA PHE A 265 1.79 10.75 -8.21
C PHE A 265 1.78 12.27 -8.27
N ASP A 266 2.86 12.89 -8.74
CA ASP A 266 3.00 14.34 -8.84
C ASP A 266 2.55 14.94 -10.19
N GLY A 267 2.23 14.09 -11.17
CA GLY A 267 1.64 14.47 -12.45
C GLY A 267 2.60 15.09 -13.44
N ASP A 268 3.91 14.94 -13.25
CA ASP A 268 4.94 15.50 -14.13
C ASP A 268 5.25 14.61 -15.36
N GLY A 269 4.69 13.40 -15.40
CA GLY A 269 4.84 12.40 -16.45
C GLY A 269 6.04 11.47 -16.27
N ASP A 270 6.82 11.60 -15.19
CA ASP A 270 8.03 10.82 -14.92
C ASP A 270 7.84 9.73 -13.85
N VAL A 271 7.36 8.57 -14.31
CA VAL A 271 7.23 7.36 -13.47
C VAL A 271 8.57 6.66 -13.13
N THR A 272 9.71 7.21 -13.57
CA THR A 272 11.01 6.54 -13.47
C THR A 272 11.87 7.02 -12.31
N THR A 273 11.57 8.20 -11.76
CA THR A 273 12.26 8.72 -10.57
C THR A 273 11.91 7.89 -9.34
N GLY A 274 12.75 7.91 -8.30
CA GLY A 274 12.42 7.23 -7.03
C GLY A 274 11.25 7.89 -6.31
N ILE A 275 10.54 7.13 -5.48
CA ILE A 275 9.32 7.58 -4.78
C ILE A 275 9.57 8.79 -3.84
N TYR A 276 10.84 9.02 -3.46
CA TYR A 276 11.25 10.23 -2.75
C TYR A 276 10.96 11.51 -3.55
N TYR A 277 11.19 11.50 -4.86
CA TYR A 277 11.04 12.71 -5.69
C TYR A 277 9.57 13.05 -5.93
N GLU A 278 8.71 12.05 -6.09
CA GLU A 278 7.24 12.23 -6.09
C GLU A 278 6.77 12.95 -4.82
N ILE A 279 7.18 12.45 -3.65
CA ILE A 279 6.85 13.06 -2.36
C ILE A 279 7.42 14.47 -2.26
N TYR A 280 8.64 14.70 -2.78
CA TYR A 280 9.28 16.01 -2.77
C TYR A 280 8.53 17.02 -3.64
N ASN A 281 8.14 16.64 -4.85
CA ASN A 281 7.44 17.47 -5.82
C ASN A 281 6.01 17.76 -5.32
N LEU A 282 5.27 16.75 -4.87
CA LEU A 282 3.96 16.93 -4.22
C LEU A 282 4.04 17.86 -3.00
N ARG A 283 5.06 17.70 -2.15
CA ARG A 283 5.25 18.60 -0.99
C ARG A 283 5.57 20.02 -1.43
N SER A 284 6.23 20.21 -2.56
CA SER A 284 6.49 21.54 -3.15
C SER A 284 5.18 22.16 -3.66
N LEU A 285 4.36 21.40 -4.38
CA LEU A 285 3.01 21.84 -4.80
C LEU A 285 2.11 22.19 -3.61
N LEU A 286 2.13 21.39 -2.54
CA LEU A 286 1.40 21.70 -1.31
C LEU A 286 1.89 23.02 -0.69
N PHE A 287 3.20 23.28 -0.69
CA PHE A 287 3.73 24.54 -0.19
C PHE A 287 3.22 25.73 -1.01
N ASP A 288 3.25 25.63 -2.34
CA ASP A 288 2.74 26.70 -3.22
C ASP A 288 1.26 26.99 -2.96
N LEU A 289 0.44 25.95 -2.74
CA LEU A 289 -0.98 26.12 -2.40
C LEU A 289 -1.22 26.68 -1.00
N ILE A 290 -0.38 26.32 -0.03
CA ILE A 290 -0.40 26.93 1.32
C ILE A 290 -0.18 28.45 1.20
N GLN A 291 0.78 28.87 0.38
CA GLN A 291 1.08 30.29 0.16
C GLN A 291 -0.05 31.01 -0.56
N ALA A 292 -0.56 30.41 -1.64
CA ALA A 292 -1.67 30.95 -2.41
C ALA A 292 -2.93 31.09 -1.55
N TYR A 293 -3.31 30.07 -0.79
CA TYR A 293 -4.47 30.12 0.11
C TYR A 293 -4.33 31.20 1.19
N ALA A 294 -3.16 31.28 1.84
CA ALA A 294 -2.90 32.26 2.87
C ALA A 294 -2.94 33.71 2.32
N SER A 295 -2.46 33.93 1.10
CA SER A 295 -2.56 35.21 0.41
C SER A 295 -4.00 35.53 0.00
N ASP A 296 -4.63 34.65 -0.77
CA ASP A 296 -5.81 34.98 -1.57
C ASP A 296 -7.13 34.78 -0.83
N VAL A 297 -7.17 33.81 0.08
CA VAL A 297 -8.37 33.50 0.89
C VAL A 297 -8.28 34.17 2.25
N VAL A 298 -7.14 34.06 2.94
CA VAL A 298 -6.98 34.60 4.30
C VAL A 298 -6.59 36.09 4.29
N GLY A 299 -5.87 36.55 3.25
CA GLY A 299 -5.34 37.91 3.19
C GLY A 299 -4.10 38.14 4.08
N ALA A 300 -3.42 37.05 4.47
CA ALA A 300 -2.25 37.07 5.34
C ALA A 300 -1.18 36.12 4.77
N PRO A 301 -0.26 36.61 3.93
CA PRO A 301 0.79 35.79 3.32
C PRO A 301 1.65 35.05 4.36
N ILE A 302 2.02 33.82 4.02
CA ILE A 302 2.74 32.90 4.90
C ILE A 302 4.03 32.43 4.25
N GLY A 303 5.08 32.28 5.05
CA GLY A 303 6.33 31.64 4.64
C GLY A 303 6.83 30.64 5.68
N TYR A 304 7.73 29.77 5.24
CA TYR A 304 8.32 28.71 6.06
C TYR A 304 9.81 28.95 6.31
N ALA A 305 10.27 28.71 7.54
CA ALA A 305 11.69 28.66 7.90
C ALA A 305 12.04 27.40 8.71
N ASP A 306 13.27 26.93 8.61
CA ASP A 306 13.75 25.73 9.32
C ASP A 306 14.10 25.99 10.80
N GLY A 307 13.17 26.60 11.53
CA GLY A 307 13.20 26.67 12.98
C GLY A 307 11.91 27.22 13.57
N HIS A 308 11.57 26.70 14.74
CA HIS A 308 10.35 27.02 15.47
C HIS A 308 10.11 28.55 15.60
N PRO A 309 8.90 29.06 15.32
CA PRO A 309 7.64 28.33 15.07
C PRO A 309 7.40 27.80 13.64
N TYR A 310 8.42 27.82 12.78
CA TYR A 310 8.43 27.35 11.38
C TYR A 310 7.61 28.18 10.39
N TRP A 311 6.44 28.66 10.79
CA TRP A 311 5.59 29.50 9.95
C TRP A 311 5.62 30.95 10.44
N PHE A 312 5.83 31.87 9.50
CA PHE A 312 5.96 33.30 9.74
C PHE A 312 5.10 34.07 8.74
N ASN A 313 4.72 35.29 9.07
CA ASN A 313 4.09 36.16 8.08
C ASN A 313 5.14 36.56 7.05
N ASP A 314 4.82 36.37 5.78
CA ASP A 314 5.61 36.86 4.66
C ASP A 314 5.24 38.34 4.45
N LEU A 315 6.12 39.24 4.89
CA LEU A 315 5.82 40.67 4.98
C LEU A 315 6.05 41.41 3.68
N ASP A 316 6.90 40.89 2.80
CA ASP A 316 7.20 41.47 1.49
C ASP A 316 6.55 40.71 0.32
N GLY A 317 5.95 39.55 0.58
CA GLY A 317 5.17 38.77 -0.37
C GLY A 317 6.03 38.04 -1.39
N ASP A 318 7.30 37.76 -1.07
CA ASP A 318 8.24 37.10 -1.97
C ASP A 318 8.19 35.56 -1.90
N GLY A 319 7.38 35.02 -0.98
CA GLY A 319 7.20 33.58 -0.77
C GLY A 319 8.33 32.93 0.03
N MET A 320 9.28 33.69 0.56
CA MET A 320 10.37 33.22 1.40
C MET A 320 10.37 33.95 2.75
N ILE A 321 11.08 33.40 3.73
CA ILE A 321 11.29 34.08 5.01
C ILE A 321 12.74 34.51 5.08
N SER A 322 12.96 35.81 4.98
CA SER A 322 14.27 36.42 5.15
C SER A 322 14.76 36.35 6.59
N ALA A 323 16.05 36.65 6.81
CA ALA A 323 16.61 36.71 8.16
C ALA A 323 15.95 37.77 9.05
N ASP A 324 15.42 38.85 8.47
CA ASP A 324 14.73 39.91 9.20
C ASP A 324 13.30 39.49 9.60
N GLU A 325 12.65 38.66 8.79
CA GLU A 325 11.32 38.10 9.06
C GLU A 325 11.36 36.87 9.96
N TRP A 326 12.50 36.17 10.04
CA TRP A 326 12.70 35.00 10.89
C TRP A 326 12.90 35.36 12.36
N ASN A 327 11.89 36.00 12.95
CA ASN A 327 11.89 36.40 14.35
C ASN A 327 10.58 35.98 15.04
N ARG A 328 10.63 35.71 16.35
CA ARG A 328 9.45 35.23 17.10
C ARG A 328 8.27 36.21 17.10
N GLY A 329 8.54 37.51 16.95
CA GLY A 329 7.50 38.53 16.87
C GLY A 329 6.69 38.47 15.58
N ASN A 330 7.23 37.82 14.54
CA ASN A 330 6.60 37.62 13.24
C ASN A 330 6.05 36.20 13.04
N ALA A 331 5.83 35.45 14.13
CA ALA A 331 5.18 34.14 14.04
C ALA A 331 3.83 34.25 13.32
N TYR A 332 3.53 33.29 12.45
CA TYR A 332 2.24 33.26 11.78
C TYR A 332 1.13 32.94 12.78
N GLY A 333 0.04 33.71 12.75
CA GLY A 333 -1.07 33.59 13.70
C GLY A 333 -2.46 33.57 13.05
N SER A 334 -2.54 33.68 11.73
CA SER A 334 -3.81 33.76 10.99
C SER A 334 -4.29 32.40 10.49
N PHE A 335 -4.11 31.33 11.27
CA PHE A 335 -4.48 29.98 10.84
C PHE A 335 -6.01 29.83 10.75
N THR A 336 -6.51 29.38 9.60
CA THR A 336 -7.85 28.82 9.43
C THR A 336 -7.83 27.31 9.69
N PRO A 337 -8.97 26.65 9.95
CA PRO A 337 -9.00 25.19 10.09
C PRO A 337 -8.32 24.46 8.93
N ARG A 338 -8.59 24.89 7.69
CA ARG A 338 -7.99 24.35 6.46
C ARG A 338 -6.46 24.52 6.44
N LEU A 339 -6.00 25.73 6.73
CA LEU A 339 -4.58 26.06 6.71
C LEU A 339 -3.80 25.36 7.82
N LEU A 340 -4.38 25.19 9.01
CA LEU A 340 -3.75 24.44 10.11
C LEU A 340 -3.56 22.96 9.74
N ALA A 341 -4.56 22.33 9.14
CA ALA A 341 -4.47 20.94 8.67
C ALA A 341 -3.36 20.77 7.62
N ALA A 342 -3.36 21.60 6.58
CA ALA A 342 -2.38 21.53 5.50
C ALA A 342 -0.95 21.82 5.96
N THR A 343 -0.74 22.88 6.77
CA THR A 343 0.58 23.22 7.31
C THR A 343 1.10 22.18 8.31
N TYR A 344 0.20 21.53 9.05
CA TYR A 344 0.55 20.40 9.91
C TYR A 344 1.02 19.20 9.08
N ASN A 345 0.26 18.79 8.05
CA ASN A 345 0.65 17.68 7.18
C ASN A 345 1.94 17.97 6.40
N TYR A 346 2.16 19.20 5.92
CA TYR A 346 3.44 19.63 5.35
C TYR A 346 4.60 19.42 6.34
N GLN A 347 4.40 19.76 7.61
CA GLN A 347 5.40 19.54 8.64
C GLN A 347 5.63 18.05 8.92
N VAL A 348 4.57 17.23 8.99
CA VAL A 348 4.65 15.77 9.16
C VAL A 348 5.57 15.17 8.10
N THR A 349 5.34 15.48 6.83
CA THR A 349 6.12 14.93 5.71
C THR A 349 7.53 15.52 5.59
N LYS A 350 7.81 16.66 6.24
CA LYS A 350 9.14 17.28 6.29
C LYS A 350 9.97 16.84 7.51
N LYS A 351 9.33 16.46 8.61
CA LYS A 351 10.01 16.07 9.86
C LYS A 351 10.35 14.59 9.96
N ASP A 352 9.94 13.79 8.98
CA ASP A 352 10.50 12.47 8.74
C ASP A 352 11.27 12.45 7.41
N PRO A 353 12.61 12.59 7.43
CA PRO A 353 13.39 12.52 6.20
C PRO A 353 13.40 11.12 5.57
N GLY A 354 12.99 10.07 6.29
CA GLY A 354 12.86 8.70 5.81
C GLY A 354 11.44 8.34 5.37
N ALA A 355 10.52 9.30 5.26
CA ALA A 355 9.11 9.03 4.96
C ALA A 355 8.90 8.21 3.66
N TYR A 356 9.78 8.38 2.68
CA TYR A 356 9.80 7.63 1.42
C TYR A 356 10.10 6.14 1.59
N SER A 357 10.70 5.73 2.71
CA SER A 357 10.94 4.32 3.08
C SER A 357 10.05 3.85 4.23
N HIS A 358 9.67 4.76 5.14
CA HIS A 358 8.84 4.39 6.29
C HIS A 358 7.39 4.14 5.90
N ASN A 359 6.76 5.01 5.10
CA ASN A 359 5.40 4.80 4.60
C ASN A 359 5.09 5.81 3.45
N PRO A 360 5.56 5.54 2.22
CA PRO A 360 5.42 6.48 1.12
C PRO A 360 3.95 6.73 0.74
N LYS A 361 3.11 5.69 0.74
CA LYS A 361 1.68 5.81 0.40
C LYS A 361 0.93 6.69 1.39
N TYR A 362 1.09 6.46 2.70
CA TYR A 362 0.50 7.30 3.73
C TYR A 362 0.94 8.76 3.58
N THR A 363 2.24 8.97 3.34
CA THR A 363 2.82 10.30 3.16
C THR A 363 2.20 11.04 1.97
N ILE A 364 2.06 10.37 0.82
CA ILE A 364 1.44 10.92 -0.37
C ILE A 364 -0.05 11.21 -0.12
N GLN A 365 -0.80 10.31 0.53
CA GLN A 365 -2.20 10.53 0.86
C GLN A 365 -2.41 11.79 1.72
N LEU A 366 -1.56 12.01 2.74
CA LEU A 366 -1.61 13.23 3.55
C LEU A 366 -1.36 14.49 2.71
N ILE A 367 -0.38 14.45 1.80
CA ILE A 367 -0.07 15.60 0.94
C ILE A 367 -1.19 15.84 -0.06
N TYR A 368 -1.62 14.80 -0.78
CA TYR A 368 -2.69 14.84 -1.77
C TYR A 368 -3.99 15.41 -1.19
N ASP A 369 -4.44 14.89 -0.04
CA ASP A 369 -5.69 15.35 0.55
C ASP A 369 -5.58 16.80 1.07
N SER A 370 -4.39 17.22 1.50
CA SER A 370 -4.13 18.64 1.85
C SER A 370 -4.14 19.55 0.61
N ILE A 371 -3.62 19.06 -0.52
CA ILE A 371 -3.68 19.75 -1.82
C ILE A 371 -5.14 19.87 -2.28
N GLU A 372 -5.90 18.78 -2.25
CA GLU A 372 -7.33 18.74 -2.61
C GLU A 372 -8.13 19.76 -1.80
N ASP A 373 -7.92 19.78 -0.49
CA ASP A 373 -8.58 20.67 0.46
C ASP A 373 -8.30 22.15 0.15
N LEU A 374 -7.03 22.53 -0.05
CA LEU A 374 -6.68 23.92 -0.41
C LEU A 374 -7.11 24.30 -1.83
N ALA A 375 -6.94 23.41 -2.80
CA ALA A 375 -7.31 23.64 -4.19
C ALA A 375 -8.81 23.91 -4.35
N ASN A 376 -9.66 23.19 -3.62
CA ASN A 376 -11.10 23.41 -3.60
C ASN A 376 -11.48 24.82 -3.11
N ALA A 377 -10.76 25.37 -2.13
CA ALA A 377 -11.01 26.72 -1.65
C ALA A 377 -10.49 27.81 -2.60
N LEU A 378 -9.54 27.46 -3.47
CA LEU A 378 -8.95 28.34 -4.47
C LEU A 378 -9.61 28.23 -5.86
N ASP A 379 -10.58 27.32 -6.04
CA ASP A 379 -11.11 26.91 -7.35
C ASP A 379 -9.98 26.53 -8.35
N ALA A 380 -8.91 25.91 -7.85
CA ALA A 380 -7.71 25.60 -8.63
C ALA A 380 -7.79 24.22 -9.29
N ASN A 381 -7.54 24.15 -10.61
CA ASN A 381 -7.54 22.89 -11.36
C ASN A 381 -6.18 22.16 -11.31
N VAL A 382 -5.59 22.04 -10.13
CA VAL A 382 -4.29 21.37 -9.91
C VAL A 382 -4.43 19.86 -9.67
N MET A 383 -5.64 19.39 -9.38
CA MET A 383 -5.94 17.97 -9.21
C MET A 383 -5.88 17.18 -10.53
N ALA A 384 -5.96 17.88 -11.66
CA ALA A 384 -5.88 17.28 -12.99
C ALA A 384 -4.42 16.93 -13.32
N GLY A 385 -4.00 15.72 -12.93
CA GLY A 385 -2.68 15.17 -13.25
C GLY A 385 -2.02 14.43 -12.09
N ILE A 386 -2.36 14.79 -10.85
CA ILE A 386 -1.86 14.11 -9.65
C ILE A 386 -2.76 12.94 -9.26
N VAL A 387 -2.17 11.89 -8.70
CA VAL A 387 -2.90 10.66 -8.35
C VAL A 387 -2.75 10.35 -6.86
N ARG A 388 -3.82 9.81 -6.27
CA ARG A 388 -3.85 9.41 -4.86
C ARG A 388 -3.64 7.89 -4.74
N PRO A 389 -2.63 7.42 -3.97
CA PRO A 389 -2.45 6.01 -3.71
C PRO A 389 -3.71 5.36 -3.13
N GLY A 390 -4.19 4.30 -3.77
CA GLY A 390 -5.38 3.56 -3.35
C GLY A 390 -6.70 4.03 -3.98
N ASP A 391 -6.72 5.18 -4.66
CA ASP A 391 -7.88 5.68 -5.42
C ASP A 391 -7.71 5.47 -6.93
N GLU A 392 -6.62 4.81 -7.33
CA GLU A 392 -6.50 4.23 -8.66
C GLU A 392 -7.79 3.46 -8.98
N PRO A 393 -8.35 3.59 -10.19
CA PRO A 393 -9.37 2.65 -10.65
C PRO A 393 -8.88 1.24 -10.29
N ALA A 394 -9.78 0.32 -9.95
CA ALA A 394 -9.44 -1.08 -9.64
C ALA A 394 -8.79 -1.86 -10.82
N LEU A 395 -8.11 -1.17 -11.72
CA LEU A 395 -7.14 -1.61 -12.71
C LEU A 395 -5.81 -2.11 -12.10
N ALA A 396 -5.51 -1.87 -10.81
CA ALA A 396 -4.25 -2.36 -10.20
C ALA A 396 -4.41 -3.58 -9.25
N ALA A 397 -5.62 -4.04 -8.95
CA ALA A 397 -5.83 -5.27 -8.17
C ALA A 397 -5.75 -6.57 -9.01
N SER A 398 -5.44 -6.45 -10.32
CA SER A 398 -5.29 -7.58 -11.24
C SER A 398 -4.02 -7.52 -12.11
N GLY A 399 -2.98 -6.78 -11.69
CA GLY A 399 -1.70 -6.76 -12.37
C GLY A 399 -0.85 -7.99 -12.02
N GLY A 400 -1.06 -9.11 -12.72
CA GLY A 400 -0.06 -10.16 -12.81
C GLY A 400 1.18 -9.63 -13.52
N TYR A 401 2.39 -9.95 -13.02
CA TYR A 401 3.65 -9.48 -13.59
C TYR A 401 4.05 -10.35 -14.76
N ASP A 402 4.32 -9.67 -15.87
CA ASP A 402 4.91 -10.14 -17.11
C ASP A 402 6.43 -10.01 -17.04
N LEU A 403 7.15 -11.12 -17.20
CA LEU A 403 8.61 -11.18 -17.16
C LEU A 403 9.24 -11.37 -18.56
N ASP A 404 8.45 -11.44 -19.65
CA ASP A 404 8.97 -11.76 -21.00
C ASP A 404 8.87 -10.63 -22.03
N THR A 405 8.22 -9.52 -21.73
CA THR A 405 8.36 -8.31 -22.55
C THR A 405 9.78 -7.73 -22.48
N ALA A 406 10.52 -8.00 -21.39
CA ALA A 406 11.93 -7.64 -21.25
C ALA A 406 12.84 -8.53 -22.14
N THR A 407 12.58 -9.83 -22.28
CA THR A 407 13.43 -10.76 -23.05
C THR A 407 13.18 -10.67 -24.57
N SER A 408 11.93 -10.41 -24.98
CA SER A 408 11.54 -10.34 -26.40
C SER A 408 12.04 -9.08 -27.11
N SER A 409 12.10 -7.95 -26.41
CA SER A 409 12.67 -6.70 -26.94
C SER A 409 14.20 -6.75 -27.08
N LEU A 410 14.87 -7.58 -26.25
CA LEU A 410 16.32 -7.80 -26.26
C LEU A 410 16.81 -8.63 -27.46
N LEU A 411 16.03 -9.59 -27.95
CA LEU A 411 16.41 -10.45 -29.09
C LEU A 411 16.15 -9.81 -30.46
N ALA A 412 15.15 -8.93 -30.58
CA ALA A 412 14.85 -8.23 -31.83
C ALA A 412 15.89 -7.13 -32.18
N GLY A 413 16.55 -6.56 -31.17
CA GLY A 413 17.60 -5.53 -31.35
C GLY A 413 18.97 -6.09 -31.74
N ALA A 414 19.35 -7.26 -31.23
CA ALA A 414 20.65 -7.88 -31.48
C ALA A 414 20.79 -8.50 -32.89
N ALA A 415 19.67 -8.81 -33.55
CA ALA A 415 19.68 -9.37 -34.90
C ALA A 415 19.95 -8.34 -36.02
N ARG A 416 20.09 -7.04 -35.70
CA ARG A 416 20.26 -5.96 -36.70
C ARG A 416 21.67 -5.37 -36.81
N SER A 417 22.62 -5.73 -35.95
CA SER A 417 23.99 -5.21 -36.00
C SER A 417 25.02 -6.33 -36.21
N ASN A 418 25.42 -6.53 -37.47
CA ASN A 418 26.62 -7.29 -37.80
C ASN A 418 27.87 -6.50 -37.33
N GLY A 419 28.33 -6.71 -36.10
CA GLY A 419 29.60 -6.17 -35.62
C GLY A 419 29.79 -6.28 -34.10
N MET A 420 30.92 -6.86 -33.67
CA MET A 420 31.35 -6.96 -32.28
C MET A 420 31.27 -5.61 -31.54
N LEU A 421 30.57 -5.58 -30.40
CA LEU A 421 30.37 -4.42 -29.51
C LEU A 421 31.66 -4.03 -28.74
N HIS A 422 31.90 -2.71 -28.60
CA HIS A 422 33.05 -2.12 -27.93
C HIS A 422 32.66 -1.51 -26.56
N VAL A 423 33.61 -1.32 -25.64
CA VAL A 423 33.37 -0.94 -24.22
C VAL A 423 32.66 0.42 -24.04
N SER A 424 32.68 1.29 -25.06
CA SER A 424 31.92 2.54 -25.09
C SER A 424 30.42 2.37 -25.29
N ASP A 425 29.99 1.23 -25.83
CA ASP A 425 28.58 0.90 -26.09
C ASP A 425 27.90 0.29 -24.85
N MET A 426 28.68 -0.11 -23.83
CA MET A 426 28.20 -0.57 -22.53
C MET A 426 27.44 0.52 -21.74
N ARG A 427 27.62 1.80 -22.09
CA ARG A 427 26.87 2.92 -21.48
C ARG A 427 25.46 3.08 -22.03
N GLN A 428 25.22 2.71 -23.29
CA GLN A 428 23.87 2.63 -23.89
C GLN A 428 23.22 1.26 -23.63
N LEU A 429 24.01 0.21 -23.37
CA LEU A 429 23.50 -1.06 -22.83
C LEU A 429 23.08 -0.94 -21.35
N ARG A 430 23.64 -0.01 -20.56
CA ARG A 430 23.17 0.23 -19.17
C ARG A 430 21.75 0.77 -19.08
N SER A 431 21.31 1.59 -20.05
CA SER A 431 19.90 2.01 -20.13
C SER A 431 18.96 0.91 -20.61
N ALA A 432 19.49 -0.22 -21.12
CA ALA A 432 18.70 -1.36 -21.59
C ALA A 432 18.77 -2.58 -20.64
N VAL A 433 19.71 -2.60 -19.69
CA VAL A 433 19.94 -3.72 -18.75
C VAL A 433 19.40 -3.44 -17.34
N GLN A 434 19.05 -2.19 -17.00
CA GLN A 434 18.43 -1.86 -15.70
C GLN A 434 16.90 -1.96 -15.68
N VAL A 435 16.29 -2.57 -16.71
CA VAL A 435 14.84 -2.87 -16.77
C VAL A 435 14.54 -4.31 -16.34
N ALA A 436 15.48 -4.98 -15.67
CA ALA A 436 15.19 -6.21 -14.94
C ALA A 436 14.44 -5.82 -13.65
N ASP A 437 13.12 -5.84 -13.80
CA ASP A 437 12.06 -5.47 -12.88
C ASP A 437 12.35 -5.80 -11.40
N PHE A 438 12.42 -4.74 -10.61
CA PHE A 438 12.50 -4.81 -9.16
C PHE A 438 11.19 -5.00 -8.45
N GLY A 439 10.14 -5.30 -9.21
CA GLY A 439 8.89 -5.67 -8.62
C GLY A 439 8.93 -6.87 -7.70
N VAL A 440 10.01 -7.63 -7.74
CA VAL A 440 10.19 -8.85 -6.94
C VAL A 440 10.12 -8.61 -5.43
N ILE A 441 10.39 -7.40 -4.89
CA ILE A 441 10.62 -7.25 -3.43
C ILE A 441 9.58 -6.41 -2.70
N GLU A 442 8.89 -5.46 -3.34
CA GLU A 442 7.74 -4.78 -2.69
C GLU A 442 6.49 -5.65 -2.62
N ARG A 443 6.57 -6.89 -3.13
CA ARG A 443 5.52 -7.92 -3.00
C ARG A 443 5.69 -8.85 -1.81
N LEU A 444 6.67 -8.63 -0.93
CA LEU A 444 6.73 -9.34 0.35
C LEU A 444 5.96 -8.52 1.41
N HIS A 445 4.63 -8.55 1.35
CA HIS A 445 3.86 -8.78 2.57
C HIS A 445 3.78 -10.29 2.69
N ARG A 446 4.07 -10.89 3.84
CA ARG A 446 3.76 -12.32 4.03
C ARG A 446 2.27 -12.50 4.33
N ASN A 447 1.45 -12.10 3.37
CA ASN A 447 0.13 -12.68 3.14
C ASN A 447 0.39 -13.73 2.07
N ASP A 448 0.31 -15.02 2.43
CA ASP A 448 0.51 -16.06 1.43
C ASP A 448 -0.52 -15.85 0.29
N THR A 449 -0.16 -16.15 -0.96
CA THR A 449 -1.00 -15.76 -2.10
C THR A 449 -2.20 -16.69 -2.27
N GLY A 450 -3.36 -16.15 -2.65
CA GLY A 450 -4.53 -16.94 -3.05
C GLY A 450 -5.07 -17.80 -1.91
N HIS A 451 -5.00 -19.12 -2.06
CA HIS A 451 -5.56 -20.11 -1.14
C HIS A 451 -4.93 -20.10 0.27
N PHE A 452 -3.77 -19.48 0.42
CA PHE A 452 -3.02 -19.45 1.68
C PHE A 452 -3.15 -18.11 2.43
N ASP A 453 -3.83 -17.10 1.88
CA ASP A 453 -3.95 -15.77 2.50
C ASP A 453 -4.84 -15.79 3.75
N GLY A 454 -4.25 -16.16 4.89
CA GLY A 454 -4.95 -16.21 6.18
C GLY A 454 -5.50 -14.87 6.67
N THR A 455 -5.09 -13.74 6.08
CA THR A 455 -5.56 -12.40 6.46
C THR A 455 -6.87 -12.01 5.77
N SER A 456 -7.23 -12.69 4.68
CA SER A 456 -8.42 -12.34 3.92
C SER A 456 -9.72 -12.65 4.68
N GLN A 457 -10.76 -11.86 4.40
CA GLN A 457 -12.08 -12.02 5.00
C GLN A 457 -12.64 -13.44 4.79
N SER A 458 -12.28 -14.10 3.69
CA SER A 458 -12.65 -15.48 3.38
C SER A 458 -12.25 -16.49 4.47
N TRP A 459 -11.21 -16.21 5.27
CA TRP A 459 -10.77 -17.08 6.36
C TRP A 459 -11.12 -16.52 7.73
N ARG A 460 -11.15 -15.19 7.88
CA ARG A 460 -11.37 -14.53 9.18
C ARG A 460 -12.85 -14.33 9.53
N TYR A 461 -13.78 -14.51 8.59
CA TYR A 461 -15.21 -14.22 8.79
C TYR A 461 -15.81 -14.92 10.02
N TRP A 462 -15.37 -16.15 10.32
CA TRP A 462 -15.91 -16.96 11.41
C TRP A 462 -15.10 -16.91 12.71
N ASP A 463 -14.09 -16.05 12.82
CA ASP A 463 -13.21 -15.99 13.99
C ASP A 463 -13.98 -15.71 15.29
N ALA A 464 -14.91 -14.76 15.25
CA ALA A 464 -15.75 -14.45 16.40
C ALA A 464 -16.70 -15.59 16.77
N ALA A 465 -17.12 -16.41 15.79
CA ALA A 465 -17.94 -17.59 16.03
C ALA A 465 -17.11 -18.78 16.52
N GLY A 466 -15.79 -18.77 16.30
CA GLY A 466 -14.87 -19.85 16.63
C GLY A 466 -15.11 -21.13 15.83
N VAL A 467 -15.96 -21.11 14.80
CA VAL A 467 -16.29 -22.31 14.02
C VAL A 467 -16.78 -21.94 12.62
N VAL A 468 -16.24 -22.62 11.60
CA VAL A 468 -16.75 -22.55 10.23
C VAL A 468 -17.88 -23.57 10.08
N PRO A 469 -19.12 -23.15 9.73
CA PRO A 469 -20.25 -24.04 9.58
C PRO A 469 -20.04 -25.10 8.49
N ALA A 470 -20.74 -26.22 8.61
CA ALA A 470 -20.62 -27.35 7.68
C ALA A 470 -20.75 -26.95 6.20
N SER A 471 -21.72 -26.08 5.86
CA SER A 471 -21.93 -25.64 4.49
C SER A 471 -20.80 -24.78 3.89
N CYS A 472 -19.82 -24.38 4.70
CA CYS A 472 -18.73 -23.48 4.33
C CYS A 472 -17.34 -24.12 4.55
N SER A 473 -17.27 -25.13 5.42
CA SER A 473 -16.00 -25.70 5.87
C SER A 473 -15.21 -26.37 4.75
N THR A 474 -15.88 -26.96 3.75
CA THR A 474 -15.22 -27.61 2.60
C THR A 474 -14.17 -26.72 1.95
N CYS A 475 -14.45 -25.43 1.78
CA CYS A 475 -13.57 -24.51 1.04
C CYS A 475 -12.89 -23.47 1.92
N HIS A 476 -13.41 -23.23 3.13
CA HIS A 476 -12.91 -22.20 4.04
C HIS A 476 -12.21 -22.78 5.28
N THR A 477 -11.76 -24.04 5.22
CA THR A 477 -10.87 -24.61 6.25
C THR A 477 -9.80 -25.52 5.65
N ALA A 478 -8.68 -25.66 6.35
CA ALA A 478 -7.56 -26.50 5.95
C ALA A 478 -7.88 -28.00 5.85
N THR A 479 -8.96 -28.48 6.49
CA THR A 479 -9.29 -29.92 6.57
C THR A 479 -10.64 -30.28 5.95
N GLY A 480 -11.45 -29.28 5.56
CA GLY A 480 -12.81 -29.52 5.11
C GLY A 480 -12.91 -30.22 3.76
N LEU A 481 -12.01 -29.92 2.82
CA LEU A 481 -12.02 -30.54 1.49
C LEU A 481 -11.70 -32.04 1.57
N GLU A 482 -10.60 -32.38 2.23
CA GLU A 482 -10.20 -33.78 2.46
C GLU A 482 -11.32 -34.56 3.17
N PHE A 483 -11.91 -33.97 4.22
CA PHE A 483 -13.01 -34.59 4.95
C PHE A 483 -14.23 -34.83 4.03
N PHE A 484 -14.62 -33.83 3.25
CA PHE A 484 -15.74 -33.93 2.32
C PHE A 484 -15.51 -35.04 1.29
N ILE A 485 -14.32 -35.09 0.68
CA ILE A 485 -13.99 -36.10 -0.33
C ILE A 485 -13.98 -37.51 0.27
N ARG A 486 -13.44 -37.68 1.47
CA ARG A 486 -13.35 -38.98 2.14
C ARG A 486 -14.69 -39.52 2.63
N HIS A 487 -15.59 -38.62 3.05
CA HIS A 487 -16.81 -39.01 3.77
C HIS A 487 -18.12 -38.69 3.02
N GLY A 488 -18.07 -37.89 1.95
CA GLY A 488 -19.23 -37.46 1.18
C GLY A 488 -20.21 -36.57 1.94
N VAL A 489 -19.82 -36.07 3.12
CA VAL A 489 -20.64 -35.23 4.00
C VAL A 489 -19.83 -34.06 4.53
N GLN A 490 -20.53 -32.99 4.86
CA GLN A 490 -19.94 -31.80 5.44
C GLN A 490 -20.21 -31.74 6.95
N ILE A 491 -19.21 -31.38 7.74
CA ILE A 491 -19.33 -31.06 9.17
C ILE A 491 -18.72 -29.70 9.45
N ALA A 492 -18.99 -29.13 10.62
CA ALA A 492 -18.34 -27.90 11.04
C ALA A 492 -16.86 -28.17 11.41
N HIS A 493 -15.98 -27.21 11.11
CA HIS A 493 -14.54 -27.29 11.42
C HIS A 493 -14.09 -26.00 12.11
N GLU A 494 -12.99 -26.08 12.87
CA GLU A 494 -12.33 -24.91 13.44
C GLU A 494 -11.81 -23.98 12.33
N PRO A 495 -11.83 -22.64 12.51
CA PRO A 495 -11.24 -21.71 11.55
C PRO A 495 -9.73 -21.96 11.36
N SER A 496 -9.25 -21.89 10.12
CA SER A 496 -7.83 -22.04 9.78
C SER A 496 -7.26 -20.78 9.11
N GLN A 497 -5.95 -20.60 9.23
CA GLN A 497 -5.20 -19.50 8.63
C GLN A 497 -4.86 -19.80 7.16
N GLY A 498 -5.88 -19.97 6.32
CA GLY A 498 -5.72 -20.43 4.93
C GLY A 498 -5.88 -21.94 4.74
N MET A 499 -5.63 -22.41 3.53
CA MET A 499 -5.46 -23.83 3.21
C MET A 499 -4.13 -24.37 3.78
N ALA A 500 -4.06 -25.69 3.99
CA ALA A 500 -2.84 -26.40 4.32
C ALA A 500 -2.39 -27.26 3.12
N CYS A 501 -1.14 -27.75 3.14
CA CYS A 501 -0.65 -28.66 2.09
C CYS A 501 -1.59 -29.87 1.94
N LEU A 502 -2.03 -30.44 3.06
CA LEU A 502 -2.94 -31.58 3.09
C LEU A 502 -4.39 -31.26 2.68
N THR A 503 -4.72 -29.99 2.43
CA THR A 503 -6.01 -29.64 1.82
C THR A 503 -6.12 -30.19 0.41
N CYS A 504 -5.00 -30.22 -0.32
CA CYS A 504 -4.92 -30.65 -1.73
C CYS A 504 -4.07 -31.91 -1.92
N HIS A 505 -3.10 -32.14 -1.02
CA HIS A 505 -2.18 -33.25 -1.10
C HIS A 505 -2.53 -34.37 -0.12
N THR A 506 -2.23 -35.62 -0.50
CA THR A 506 -2.43 -36.82 0.32
C THR A 506 -1.40 -36.96 1.44
N ASP A 507 -0.24 -36.31 1.28
CA ASP A 507 0.88 -36.34 2.21
C ASP A 507 1.84 -35.15 1.94
N GLU A 508 2.75 -34.88 2.87
CA GLU A 508 3.72 -33.76 2.81
C GLU A 508 5.12 -34.21 2.36
N VAL A 509 5.28 -35.45 1.90
CA VAL A 509 6.59 -36.04 1.54
C VAL A 509 6.70 -36.18 0.03
N GLU A 510 5.74 -36.86 -0.57
CA GLU A 510 5.61 -37.12 -2.00
C GLU A 510 4.61 -36.15 -2.65
N PHE A 511 3.81 -35.43 -1.86
CA PHE A 511 2.83 -34.44 -2.34
C PHE A 511 1.86 -35.02 -3.38
N GLY A 512 1.46 -36.29 -3.21
CA GLY A 512 0.40 -36.89 -4.04
C GLY A 512 -0.86 -36.03 -4.02
N LEU A 513 -1.59 -35.89 -5.12
CA LEU A 513 -2.82 -35.08 -5.16
C LEU A 513 -4.03 -35.92 -4.75
N ILE A 514 -5.01 -35.28 -4.12
CA ILE A 514 -6.31 -35.91 -3.89
C ILE A 514 -6.98 -36.19 -5.24
N GLU A 515 -7.27 -37.47 -5.51
CA GLU A 515 -7.85 -37.88 -6.78
C GLU A 515 -9.37 -37.76 -6.81
N LEU A 516 -9.87 -37.05 -7.84
CA LEU A 516 -11.30 -36.88 -8.11
C LEU A 516 -11.57 -37.09 -9.60
N GLU A 517 -12.27 -38.17 -9.94
CA GLU A 517 -12.61 -38.48 -11.34
C GLU A 517 -13.65 -37.50 -11.92
N ASN A 518 -14.55 -37.01 -11.07
CA ASN A 518 -15.65 -36.13 -11.46
C ASN A 518 -16.14 -35.28 -10.28
N VAL A 519 -16.92 -34.25 -10.60
CA VAL A 519 -17.52 -33.31 -9.64
C VAL A 519 -19.01 -33.21 -9.90
N THR A 520 -19.81 -33.27 -8.83
CA THR A 520 -21.26 -33.06 -8.92
C THR A 520 -21.57 -31.58 -8.69
N PHE A 521 -22.05 -30.91 -9.73
CA PHE A 521 -22.42 -29.49 -9.68
C PHE A 521 -23.77 -29.29 -8.97
N PRO A 522 -24.10 -28.05 -8.52
CA PRO A 522 -25.40 -27.75 -7.90
C PRO A 522 -26.62 -28.04 -8.78
N SER A 523 -26.46 -28.17 -10.11
CA SER A 523 -27.48 -28.63 -11.06
C SER A 523 -27.74 -30.14 -11.01
N GLY A 524 -26.91 -30.90 -10.30
CA GLY A 524 -26.92 -32.36 -10.27
C GLY A 524 -26.10 -33.01 -11.39
N GLU A 525 -25.51 -32.22 -12.28
CA GLU A 525 -24.64 -32.74 -13.34
C GLU A 525 -23.30 -33.21 -12.79
N VAL A 526 -22.81 -34.32 -13.35
CA VAL A 526 -21.53 -34.91 -12.98
C VAL A 526 -20.56 -34.67 -14.13
N LEU A 527 -19.65 -33.72 -13.94
CA LEU A 527 -18.73 -33.23 -14.96
C LEU A 527 -17.28 -33.46 -14.55
N SER A 528 -16.37 -33.40 -15.52
CA SER A 528 -14.94 -33.63 -15.30
C SER A 528 -14.10 -32.80 -16.24
N PHE A 529 -13.03 -32.20 -15.73
CA PHE A 529 -11.95 -31.59 -16.51
C PHE A 529 -10.98 -32.65 -17.10
N GLY A 530 -11.19 -33.94 -16.79
CA GLY A 530 -10.32 -35.02 -17.23
C GLY A 530 -9.06 -35.23 -16.36
N THR A 531 -8.84 -34.35 -15.38
CA THR A 531 -7.71 -34.36 -14.46
C THR A 531 -8.20 -34.23 -13.01
N SER A 532 -7.58 -35.01 -12.12
CA SER A 532 -7.95 -35.02 -10.71
C SER A 532 -7.76 -33.67 -10.00
N GLY A 533 -6.68 -32.94 -10.33
CA GLY A 533 -6.37 -31.65 -9.70
C GLY A 533 -7.41 -30.57 -10.01
N ASP A 534 -7.85 -30.48 -11.26
CA ASP A 534 -8.82 -29.46 -11.68
C ASP A 534 -10.24 -29.77 -11.19
N ASN A 535 -10.58 -31.07 -11.12
CA ASN A 535 -11.81 -31.51 -10.48
C ASN A 535 -11.83 -31.17 -8.98
N MET A 536 -10.70 -31.32 -8.28
CA MET A 536 -10.56 -30.89 -6.90
C MET A 536 -10.78 -29.37 -6.75
N CYS A 537 -10.20 -28.54 -7.60
CA CYS A 537 -10.46 -27.10 -7.62
C CYS A 537 -11.95 -26.79 -7.83
N ALA A 538 -12.59 -27.50 -8.75
CA ALA A 538 -13.99 -27.31 -9.09
C ALA A 538 -14.95 -27.61 -7.92
N VAL A 539 -14.59 -28.46 -6.95
CA VAL A 539 -15.41 -28.67 -5.73
C VAL A 539 -15.68 -27.35 -5.00
N CYS A 540 -14.73 -26.42 -5.02
CA CYS A 540 -14.88 -25.11 -4.40
C CYS A 540 -15.32 -24.01 -5.37
N HIS A 541 -14.93 -24.12 -6.64
CA HIS A 541 -15.20 -23.13 -7.68
C HIS A 541 -16.40 -23.44 -8.59
N MET A 542 -17.25 -24.41 -8.22
CA MET A 542 -18.51 -24.72 -8.93
C MET A 542 -19.67 -23.78 -8.60
N GLY A 543 -19.51 -22.90 -7.62
CA GLY A 543 -20.61 -22.13 -7.04
C GLY A 543 -21.50 -22.97 -6.12
N ARG A 544 -22.50 -22.32 -5.51
CA ARG A 544 -23.41 -22.93 -4.51
C ARG A 544 -24.85 -23.06 -4.98
N ALA A 545 -25.15 -22.61 -6.20
CA ALA A 545 -26.46 -22.64 -6.81
C ALA A 545 -26.35 -22.85 -8.32
N SER A 546 -27.50 -23.07 -8.97
CA SER A 546 -27.63 -23.30 -10.40
C SER A 546 -28.96 -22.71 -10.90
N GLY A 547 -29.15 -22.69 -12.22
CA GLY A 547 -30.47 -22.41 -12.81
C GLY A 547 -31.58 -23.30 -12.22
N ASP A 548 -31.29 -24.59 -11.99
CA ASP A 548 -32.23 -25.52 -11.38
C ASP A 548 -32.61 -25.12 -9.93
N THR A 549 -31.67 -24.53 -9.19
CA THR A 549 -31.93 -23.98 -7.84
C THR A 549 -32.90 -22.79 -7.90
N VAL A 550 -32.77 -21.95 -8.92
CA VAL A 550 -33.67 -20.83 -9.18
C VAL A 550 -35.07 -21.31 -9.57
N ASP A 551 -35.18 -22.29 -10.46
CA ASP A 551 -36.47 -22.86 -10.86
C ASP A 551 -37.17 -23.56 -9.69
N GLN A 552 -36.43 -24.30 -8.85
CA GLN A 552 -36.98 -24.89 -7.62
C GLN A 552 -37.50 -23.81 -6.65
N ARG A 553 -36.78 -22.67 -6.55
CA ARG A 553 -37.20 -21.54 -5.70
C ARG A 553 -38.48 -20.89 -6.24
N ILE A 554 -38.58 -20.71 -7.55
CA ILE A 554 -39.73 -20.11 -8.25
C ILE A 554 -40.97 -21.01 -8.15
N GLY A 555 -40.79 -22.32 -8.37
CA GLY A 555 -41.87 -23.31 -8.39
C GLY A 555 -42.91 -23.01 -9.48
N ALA A 556 -44.20 -23.03 -9.11
CA ALA A 556 -45.30 -22.74 -10.04
C ALA A 556 -45.76 -21.26 -10.03
N THR A 557 -44.95 -20.36 -9.46
CA THR A 557 -45.27 -18.93 -9.40
C THR A 557 -45.22 -18.33 -10.81
N GLY A 558 -46.23 -17.55 -11.19
CA GLY A 558 -46.25 -16.86 -12.49
C GLY A 558 -45.18 -15.77 -12.58
N ASP A 559 -44.66 -15.52 -13.78
CA ASP A 559 -43.45 -14.69 -14.00
C ASP A 559 -43.49 -13.29 -13.39
N ASP A 560 -44.68 -12.68 -13.32
CA ASP A 560 -44.90 -11.32 -12.83
C ASP A 560 -45.66 -11.29 -11.49
N VAL A 561 -45.72 -12.42 -10.79
CA VAL A 561 -46.38 -12.53 -9.48
C VAL A 561 -45.35 -12.35 -8.36
N ILE A 562 -45.52 -11.30 -7.56
CA ILE A 562 -44.75 -11.10 -6.33
C ILE A 562 -45.08 -12.23 -5.36
N ASN A 563 -44.06 -12.86 -4.78
CA ASN A 563 -44.23 -13.96 -3.84
C ASN A 563 -43.23 -13.82 -2.69
N ASP A 564 -43.73 -13.57 -1.48
CA ASP A 564 -42.93 -13.35 -0.27
C ASP A 564 -42.02 -14.54 0.12
N ARG A 565 -42.19 -15.70 -0.51
CA ARG A 565 -41.30 -16.87 -0.35
C ARG A 565 -40.07 -16.82 -1.24
N LEU A 566 -40.03 -15.94 -2.24
CA LEU A 566 -38.90 -15.72 -3.12
C LEU A 566 -37.90 -14.80 -2.43
N GLY A 567 -36.77 -15.38 -2.04
CA GLY A 567 -35.57 -14.66 -1.63
C GLY A 567 -34.49 -14.84 -2.68
N PHE A 568 -33.54 -13.90 -2.70
CA PHE A 568 -32.41 -13.96 -3.62
C PHE A 568 -31.60 -15.25 -3.47
N VAL A 569 -31.22 -15.86 -4.60
CA VAL A 569 -30.41 -17.07 -4.67
C VAL A 569 -28.97 -16.66 -4.99
N ASN A 570 -28.01 -17.01 -4.14
CA ASN A 570 -26.61 -16.62 -4.31
C ASN A 570 -25.81 -17.75 -4.97
N ILE A 571 -25.27 -17.50 -6.15
CA ILE A 571 -24.31 -18.40 -6.84
C ILE A 571 -23.00 -18.57 -6.06
N HIS A 572 -22.65 -17.62 -5.18
CA HIS A 572 -21.37 -17.52 -4.48
C HIS A 572 -20.22 -17.00 -5.35
N TYR A 573 -19.07 -16.71 -4.73
CA TYR A 573 -17.94 -16.04 -5.39
C TYR A 573 -17.10 -17.01 -6.21
N PHE A 574 -16.50 -16.54 -7.31
CA PHE A 574 -15.54 -17.28 -8.14
C PHE A 574 -16.07 -18.66 -8.60
N SER A 575 -17.28 -18.70 -9.15
CA SER A 575 -17.90 -19.90 -9.72
C SER A 575 -17.31 -20.28 -11.10
N SER A 576 -16.00 -20.16 -11.26
CA SER A 576 -15.30 -20.27 -12.55
C SER A 576 -15.45 -21.64 -13.20
N ALA A 577 -15.55 -22.73 -12.41
CA ALA A 577 -15.79 -24.06 -12.97
C ALA A 577 -17.17 -24.13 -13.64
N ALA A 578 -18.20 -23.52 -13.04
CA ALA A 578 -19.53 -23.48 -13.65
C ALA A 578 -19.55 -22.61 -14.91
N THR A 579 -18.76 -21.54 -14.95
CA THR A 579 -18.59 -20.72 -16.16
C THR A 579 -17.89 -21.48 -17.26
N ARG A 580 -16.81 -22.21 -16.97
CA ARG A 580 -16.08 -23.01 -17.96
C ARG A 580 -16.95 -24.09 -18.59
N PHE A 581 -17.79 -24.78 -17.80
CA PHE A 581 -18.73 -25.76 -18.32
C PHE A 581 -20.01 -25.16 -18.92
N GLY A 582 -20.28 -23.87 -18.70
CA GLY A 582 -21.42 -23.15 -19.28
C GLY A 582 -22.74 -23.91 -19.14
N ASN A 583 -23.33 -24.26 -20.28
CA ASN A 583 -24.57 -25.01 -20.38
C ASN A 583 -24.54 -26.41 -19.75
N GLU A 584 -23.39 -27.06 -19.70
CA GLU A 584 -23.26 -28.38 -19.08
C GLU A 584 -23.39 -28.28 -17.57
N ALA A 585 -22.81 -27.26 -16.93
CA ALA A 585 -22.94 -27.06 -15.49
C ALA A 585 -24.27 -26.39 -15.08
N ARG A 586 -24.91 -25.65 -16.00
CA ARG A 586 -26.11 -24.83 -15.74
C ARG A 586 -25.93 -23.89 -14.53
N GLY A 587 -24.75 -23.30 -14.41
CA GLY A 587 -24.41 -22.35 -13.34
C GLY A 587 -25.28 -21.10 -13.39
N GLY A 588 -25.34 -20.45 -14.54
CA GLY A 588 -26.27 -19.35 -14.83
C GLY A 588 -27.71 -19.81 -15.08
N TYR A 589 -28.67 -18.91 -14.96
CA TYR A 589 -30.05 -19.16 -15.35
C TYR A 589 -30.20 -19.11 -16.87
N GLN A 590 -30.85 -20.13 -17.42
CA GLN A 590 -31.04 -20.31 -18.85
C GLN A 590 -32.51 -20.18 -19.22
N TYR A 591 -32.82 -19.34 -20.21
CA TYR A 591 -34.18 -19.11 -20.64
C TYR A 591 -34.65 -20.16 -21.64
N ALA A 592 -35.89 -20.63 -21.46
CA ALA A 592 -36.49 -21.64 -22.33
C ALA A 592 -36.51 -21.18 -23.80
N GLY A 593 -36.16 -22.09 -24.71
CA GLY A 593 -36.14 -21.83 -26.15
C GLY A 593 -34.91 -21.08 -26.65
N GLN A 594 -33.92 -20.82 -25.78
CA GLN A 594 -32.61 -20.30 -26.15
C GLN A 594 -31.56 -21.41 -26.10
N ASP A 595 -30.55 -21.30 -26.96
CA ASP A 595 -29.38 -22.17 -26.96
C ASP A 595 -28.25 -21.50 -26.17
N TYR A 596 -27.61 -22.24 -25.27
CA TYR A 596 -26.48 -21.79 -24.46
C TYR A 596 -25.24 -22.60 -24.77
N VAL A 597 -24.09 -21.92 -24.84
CA VAL A 597 -22.80 -22.57 -25.08
C VAL A 597 -22.41 -23.41 -23.84
N GLY A 598 -21.97 -24.64 -24.10
CA GLY A 598 -21.48 -25.60 -23.11
C GLY A 598 -20.04 -25.30 -22.69
N PHE A 599 -19.23 -26.35 -22.55
CA PHE A 599 -17.84 -26.19 -22.19
C PHE A 599 -17.10 -25.24 -23.15
N PHE A 600 -16.44 -24.22 -22.61
CA PHE A 600 -15.61 -23.33 -23.40
C PHE A 600 -14.28 -24.02 -23.70
N GLU A 601 -14.23 -24.66 -24.87
CA GLU A 601 -13.00 -25.26 -25.39
C GLU A 601 -11.96 -24.18 -25.68
N HIS A 602 -10.75 -24.40 -25.17
CA HIS A 602 -9.55 -23.67 -25.55
C HIS A 602 -8.51 -24.67 -26.06
N ASP A 603 -7.30 -24.20 -26.39
CA ASP A 603 -6.22 -25.09 -26.80
C ASP A 603 -5.96 -26.15 -25.72
N MET A 604 -5.56 -27.35 -26.14
CA MET A 604 -5.36 -28.49 -25.24
C MET A 604 -4.29 -28.24 -24.17
N ASP A 605 -3.37 -27.31 -24.44
CA ASP A 605 -2.33 -26.92 -23.51
C ASP A 605 -2.81 -25.94 -22.43
N VAL A 606 -4.00 -25.33 -22.58
CA VAL A 606 -4.63 -24.33 -21.66
C VAL A 606 -6.13 -24.57 -21.45
N MET A 607 -6.53 -25.84 -21.38
CA MET A 607 -7.94 -26.24 -21.32
C MET A 607 -8.51 -26.32 -19.90
N THR A 608 -7.65 -26.49 -18.89
CA THR A 608 -8.02 -26.76 -17.49
C THR A 608 -7.50 -25.69 -16.54
N CYS A 609 -7.96 -25.68 -15.29
CA CYS A 609 -7.67 -24.63 -14.32
C CYS A 609 -6.17 -24.48 -14.05
N THR A 610 -5.47 -25.58 -13.81
CA THR A 610 -4.04 -25.63 -13.48
C THR A 610 -3.11 -25.42 -14.68
N GLN A 611 -3.67 -25.47 -15.89
CA GLN A 611 -2.93 -25.10 -17.10
C GLN A 611 -2.91 -23.59 -17.33
N CYS A 612 -3.93 -22.86 -16.87
CA CYS A 612 -3.95 -21.40 -16.93
C CYS A 612 -3.44 -20.76 -15.63
N HIS A 613 -3.72 -21.38 -14.48
CA HIS A 613 -3.42 -20.86 -13.15
C HIS A 613 -2.38 -21.70 -12.42
N ASP A 614 -1.50 -21.03 -11.70
CA ASP A 614 -0.68 -21.68 -10.67
C ASP A 614 -1.59 -22.19 -9.54
N ALA A 615 -1.49 -23.49 -9.22
CA ALA A 615 -2.39 -24.18 -8.30
C ALA A 615 -2.31 -23.66 -6.85
N HIS A 616 -1.20 -23.02 -6.46
CA HIS A 616 -0.99 -22.53 -5.10
C HIS A 616 -1.45 -21.08 -4.93
N SER A 617 -1.00 -20.22 -5.84
CA SER A 617 -1.23 -18.79 -5.80
C SER A 617 -2.53 -18.36 -6.48
N GLY A 618 -3.10 -19.22 -7.34
CA GLY A 618 -4.28 -18.92 -8.17
C GLY A 618 -4.00 -17.91 -9.29
N ARG A 619 -2.74 -17.52 -9.51
CA ARG A 619 -2.35 -16.52 -10.51
C ARG A 619 -2.25 -17.13 -11.90
N ILE A 620 -2.61 -16.36 -12.93
CA ILE A 620 -2.46 -16.76 -14.33
C ILE A 620 -1.02 -16.48 -14.78
N ASP A 621 -0.40 -17.46 -15.43
CA ASP A 621 0.87 -17.25 -16.13
C ASP A 621 0.60 -16.80 -17.57
N VAL A 622 0.31 -15.50 -17.73
CA VAL A 622 -0.12 -14.91 -19.00
C VAL A 622 0.92 -15.10 -20.10
N VAL A 623 2.18 -14.97 -19.74
CA VAL A 623 3.31 -15.09 -20.66
C VAL A 623 3.41 -16.51 -21.18
N ASN A 624 3.56 -17.50 -20.30
CA ASN A 624 3.82 -18.87 -20.73
C ASN A 624 2.56 -19.57 -21.24
N SER A 625 1.37 -19.14 -20.83
CA SER A 625 0.11 -19.80 -21.18
C SER A 625 -0.59 -19.15 -22.37
N CYS A 626 -0.47 -17.83 -22.57
CA CYS A 626 -1.27 -17.11 -23.57
C CYS A 626 -0.45 -16.59 -24.76
N SER A 627 0.79 -16.13 -24.56
CA SER A 627 1.54 -15.36 -25.58
C SER A 627 1.90 -16.16 -26.84
N ASP A 628 2.02 -17.48 -26.73
CA ASP A 628 2.30 -18.39 -27.85
C ASP A 628 1.16 -18.44 -28.89
N CYS A 629 -0.07 -18.23 -28.44
CA CYS A 629 -1.27 -18.26 -29.30
C CYS A 629 -1.88 -16.87 -29.50
N HIS A 630 -1.73 -15.96 -28.53
CA HIS A 630 -2.27 -14.61 -28.53
C HIS A 630 -1.17 -13.56 -28.68
N SER A 631 -0.86 -13.21 -29.93
CA SER A 631 0.17 -12.22 -30.25
C SER A 631 -0.10 -10.87 -29.56
N GLY A 632 0.84 -10.41 -28.74
CA GLY A 632 0.77 -9.12 -28.04
C GLY A 632 0.06 -9.18 -26.69
N VAL A 633 -0.37 -10.35 -26.24
CA VAL A 633 -0.92 -10.55 -24.90
C VAL A 633 0.20 -10.88 -23.95
N VAL A 634 0.45 -9.98 -23.01
CA VAL A 634 1.48 -10.16 -21.99
C VAL A 634 0.97 -9.79 -20.58
N THR A 635 -0.12 -9.05 -20.49
CA THR A 635 -0.79 -8.67 -19.25
C THR A 635 -2.25 -9.15 -19.17
N ILE A 636 -2.83 -9.16 -17.96
CA ILE A 636 -4.27 -9.40 -17.77
C ILE A 636 -5.12 -8.33 -18.48
N ALA A 637 -4.62 -7.10 -18.59
CA ALA A 637 -5.31 -6.05 -19.35
C ALA A 637 -5.40 -6.41 -20.84
N ASP A 638 -4.33 -6.97 -21.41
CA ASP A 638 -4.34 -7.44 -22.80
C ASP A 638 -5.30 -8.61 -23.00
N ILE A 639 -5.41 -9.52 -22.00
CA ILE A 639 -6.45 -10.58 -22.03
C ILE A 639 -7.85 -9.97 -22.04
N ARG A 640 -8.10 -8.92 -21.25
CA ARG A 640 -9.41 -8.22 -21.25
C ARG A 640 -9.70 -7.52 -22.58
N ASP A 641 -8.65 -7.10 -23.28
CA ASP A 641 -8.73 -6.53 -24.62
C ASP A 641 -8.87 -7.59 -25.73
N LEU A 642 -8.68 -8.88 -25.41
CA LEU A 642 -8.88 -9.95 -26.38
C LEU A 642 -10.33 -10.00 -26.84
N ARG A 643 -10.43 -10.09 -28.17
CA ARG A 643 -11.69 -10.29 -28.85
C ARG A 643 -11.70 -11.67 -29.48
N TRP A 644 -12.45 -12.58 -28.84
CA TRP A 644 -12.58 -13.96 -29.33
C TRP A 644 -13.74 -14.11 -30.31
N PHE A 645 -14.75 -13.27 -30.20
CA PHE A 645 -15.97 -13.36 -31.02
C PHE A 645 -16.20 -12.10 -31.85
N ASP A 646 -16.48 -12.30 -33.14
CA ASP A 646 -16.91 -11.24 -34.05
C ASP A 646 -18.38 -10.88 -33.77
N GLY A 647 -18.64 -9.60 -33.50
CA GLY A 647 -19.99 -9.12 -33.20
C GLY A 647 -20.01 -7.90 -32.29
N ASP A 648 -21.11 -7.18 -32.34
CA ASP A 648 -21.49 -6.13 -31.39
C ASP A 648 -22.46 -6.76 -30.37
N PHE A 649 -21.92 -7.33 -29.31
CA PHE A 649 -22.73 -8.08 -28.34
C PHE A 649 -23.53 -7.18 -27.40
N ASP A 650 -23.01 -5.99 -27.10
CA ASP A 650 -23.65 -5.01 -26.22
C ASP A 650 -24.51 -3.97 -26.98
N GLY A 651 -24.43 -3.96 -28.32
CA GLY A 651 -25.25 -3.08 -29.15
C GLY A 651 -24.74 -1.63 -29.19
N THR A 652 -23.51 -1.38 -28.73
CA THR A 652 -22.91 -0.02 -28.70
C THR A 652 -22.41 0.43 -30.06
N GLY A 653 -22.33 -0.47 -31.04
CA GLY A 653 -21.68 -0.26 -32.33
C GLY A 653 -20.14 -0.26 -32.24
N ASN A 654 -19.58 -0.46 -31.05
CA ASN A 654 -18.14 -0.45 -30.83
C ASN A 654 -17.56 -1.86 -30.99
N LEU A 655 -16.99 -2.12 -32.15
CA LEU A 655 -16.36 -3.41 -32.47
C LEU A 655 -14.87 -3.47 -32.05
N SER A 656 -14.32 -2.45 -31.38
CA SER A 656 -12.90 -2.40 -31.00
C SER A 656 -12.63 -2.68 -29.53
N ILE A 657 -13.65 -2.94 -28.72
CA ILE A 657 -13.48 -3.34 -27.32
C ILE A 657 -13.30 -4.85 -27.19
N GLY A 658 -12.54 -5.27 -26.18
CA GLY A 658 -12.41 -6.69 -25.84
C GLY A 658 -13.70 -7.28 -25.29
N THR A 659 -13.80 -8.62 -25.34
CA THR A 659 -15.00 -9.38 -24.96
C THR A 659 -15.41 -9.10 -23.50
N TYR A 660 -14.43 -8.88 -22.63
CA TYR A 660 -14.66 -8.50 -21.24
C TYR A 660 -15.50 -7.23 -21.10
N TYR A 661 -15.18 -6.18 -21.85
CA TYR A 661 -15.90 -4.91 -21.78
C TYR A 661 -17.31 -5.03 -22.36
N ALA A 662 -17.50 -5.86 -23.39
CA ALA A 662 -18.83 -6.16 -23.89
C ALA A 662 -19.69 -6.88 -22.82
N ILE A 663 -19.12 -7.83 -22.08
CA ILE A 663 -19.79 -8.49 -20.94
C ILE A 663 -20.11 -7.47 -19.84
N LYS A 664 -19.16 -6.58 -19.50
CA LYS A 664 -19.38 -5.53 -18.51
C LYS A 664 -20.53 -4.59 -18.90
N ASN A 665 -20.56 -4.15 -20.17
CA ASN A 665 -21.65 -3.32 -20.68
C ASN A 665 -22.99 -4.06 -20.60
N LEU A 666 -23.03 -5.36 -20.95
CA LEU A 666 -24.24 -6.18 -20.78
C LEU A 666 -24.66 -6.34 -19.32
N GLN A 667 -23.72 -6.39 -18.37
CA GLN A 667 -24.04 -6.39 -16.94
C GLN A 667 -24.67 -5.07 -16.50
N GLU A 668 -24.15 -3.94 -16.97
CA GLU A 668 -24.70 -2.61 -16.71
C GLU A 668 -26.11 -2.49 -17.29
N MET A 669 -26.31 -2.88 -18.54
CA MET A 669 -27.63 -2.92 -19.20
C MET A 669 -28.63 -3.83 -18.47
N LEU A 670 -28.19 -5.02 -18.02
CA LEU A 670 -29.03 -5.93 -17.27
C LEU A 670 -29.44 -5.34 -15.92
N TYR A 671 -28.50 -4.66 -15.24
CA TYR A 671 -28.77 -4.01 -13.96
C TYR A 671 -29.75 -2.84 -14.11
N GLU A 672 -29.57 -2.00 -15.13
CA GLU A 672 -30.52 -0.94 -15.46
C GLU A 672 -31.93 -1.50 -15.74
N ALA A 673 -32.01 -2.61 -16.47
CA ALA A 673 -33.29 -3.29 -16.73
C ALA A 673 -33.93 -3.87 -15.46
N ILE A 674 -33.12 -4.42 -14.55
CA ILE A 674 -33.57 -4.88 -13.22
C ILE A 674 -34.15 -3.70 -12.43
N GLN A 675 -33.45 -2.56 -12.40
CA GLN A 675 -33.88 -1.37 -11.68
C GLN A 675 -35.16 -0.77 -12.26
N SER A 676 -35.24 -0.66 -13.59
CA SER A 676 -36.43 -0.19 -14.28
C SER A 676 -37.62 -1.11 -14.05
N HIS A 677 -37.47 -2.43 -14.18
CA HIS A 677 -38.58 -3.35 -13.93
C HIS A 677 -39.06 -3.30 -12.48
N ALA A 678 -38.14 -3.24 -11.50
CA ALA A 678 -38.49 -3.15 -10.09
C ALA A 678 -39.24 -1.85 -9.74
N ARG A 679 -38.77 -0.71 -10.26
CA ARG A 679 -39.40 0.59 -10.04
C ARG A 679 -40.72 0.73 -10.79
N ASP A 680 -40.74 0.41 -12.08
CA ASP A 680 -41.81 0.81 -13.00
C ASP A 680 -42.96 -0.22 -13.04
N GLU A 681 -42.65 -1.52 -12.90
CA GLU A 681 -43.65 -2.59 -12.97
C GLU A 681 -44.04 -3.14 -11.58
N ILE A 682 -43.06 -3.28 -10.66
CA ILE A 682 -43.31 -3.77 -9.30
C ILE A 682 -43.69 -2.62 -8.35
N GLY A 683 -43.14 -1.43 -8.56
CA GLY A 683 -43.37 -0.25 -7.71
C GLY A 683 -42.44 -0.14 -6.51
N THR A 684 -41.39 -0.97 -6.43
CA THR A 684 -40.40 -0.97 -5.35
C THR A 684 -39.00 -0.96 -5.95
N PRO A 685 -38.27 0.16 -5.87
CA PRO A 685 -36.92 0.23 -6.38
C PRO A 685 -35.99 -0.79 -5.72
N ILE A 686 -35.07 -1.34 -6.51
CA ILE A 686 -34.07 -2.32 -6.08
C ILE A 686 -32.68 -1.75 -6.34
N GLY A 687 -31.74 -2.05 -5.45
CA GLY A 687 -30.33 -1.80 -5.69
C GLY A 687 -29.43 -2.92 -5.20
N TYR A 688 -28.19 -2.94 -5.72
CA TYR A 688 -27.16 -3.92 -5.41
C TYR A 688 -26.09 -3.34 -4.48
N PHE A 689 -25.67 -4.11 -3.49
CA PHE A 689 -24.57 -3.81 -2.56
C PHE A 689 -23.51 -4.92 -2.65
N ASP A 690 -22.22 -4.55 -2.70
CA ASP A 690 -21.12 -5.51 -2.89
C ASP A 690 -20.85 -6.44 -1.68
N ALA A 691 -21.70 -6.37 -0.64
CA ALA A 691 -21.69 -7.30 0.49
C ALA A 691 -23.05 -8.01 0.65
N HIS A 692 -23.00 -9.27 1.10
CA HIS A 692 -24.20 -10.03 1.44
C HIS A 692 -24.98 -9.29 2.53
N PRO A 693 -26.32 -9.11 2.42
CA PRO A 693 -27.28 -9.77 1.52
C PRO A 693 -27.62 -9.15 0.14
N TYR A 694 -26.67 -8.46 -0.50
CA TYR A 694 -26.61 -8.05 -1.93
C TYR A 694 -27.73 -7.21 -2.53
N PHE A 695 -29.01 -7.51 -2.31
CA PHE A 695 -30.10 -6.76 -2.92
C PHE A 695 -30.98 -6.14 -1.84
N PHE A 696 -31.15 -4.83 -1.93
CA PHE A 696 -31.89 -4.01 -0.98
C PHE A 696 -32.94 -3.17 -1.71
N ILE A 697 -33.94 -2.73 -0.97
CA ILE A 697 -34.86 -1.67 -1.38
C ILE A 697 -34.04 -0.39 -1.42
N ASP A 698 -34.01 0.21 -2.60
CA ASP A 698 -33.46 1.54 -2.83
C ASP A 698 -34.52 2.55 -2.36
N THR A 699 -34.27 3.18 -1.22
CA THR A 699 -35.28 3.92 -0.46
C THR A 699 -35.42 5.36 -0.91
N ASP A 700 -34.35 5.94 -1.45
CA ASP A 700 -34.36 7.29 -2.03
C ASP A 700 -34.53 7.28 -3.56
N GLY A 701 -34.38 6.12 -4.20
CA GLY A 701 -34.64 5.90 -5.62
C GLY A 701 -33.50 6.40 -6.51
N ASP A 702 -32.29 6.57 -5.97
CA ASP A 702 -31.14 7.08 -6.71
C ASP A 702 -30.40 6.01 -7.54
N GLY A 703 -30.76 4.74 -7.36
CA GLY A 703 -30.18 3.60 -8.08
C GLY A 703 -28.91 3.01 -7.45
N VAL A 704 -28.49 3.50 -6.29
CA VAL A 704 -27.29 3.07 -5.55
C VAL A 704 -27.68 2.73 -4.12
N ILE A 705 -27.13 1.63 -3.57
CA ILE A 705 -27.37 1.29 -2.16
C ILE A 705 -26.27 1.87 -1.27
N SER A 706 -26.65 2.83 -0.44
CA SER A 706 -25.80 3.36 0.63
C SER A 706 -25.64 2.36 1.79
N ARG A 707 -24.71 2.63 2.72
CA ARG A 707 -24.54 1.77 3.93
C ARG A 707 -25.75 1.86 4.85
N GLU A 708 -26.38 3.01 4.88
CA GLU A 708 -27.59 3.32 5.64
C GLU A 708 -28.78 2.49 5.12
N GLU A 709 -28.79 2.22 3.81
CA GLU A 709 -29.81 1.40 3.15
C GLU A 709 -29.51 -0.09 3.16
N ALA A 710 -28.24 -0.48 3.21
CA ALA A 710 -27.77 -1.88 3.27
C ALA A 710 -28.05 -2.56 4.64
N VAL A 711 -29.23 -2.34 5.20
CA VAL A 711 -29.69 -2.85 6.49
C VAL A 711 -30.78 -3.90 6.32
N ARG A 712 -30.86 -4.84 7.27
CA ARG A 712 -31.82 -5.97 7.22
C ARG A 712 -33.29 -5.56 6.94
N PRO A 713 -33.83 -4.46 7.51
CA PRO A 713 -35.20 -4.04 7.20
C PRO A 713 -35.45 -3.70 5.73
N ASN A 714 -34.42 -3.27 5.02
CA ASN A 714 -34.48 -2.90 3.61
C ASN A 714 -34.09 -4.06 2.70
N LEU A 715 -34.02 -5.29 3.20
CA LEU A 715 -33.81 -6.46 2.36
C LEU A 715 -34.85 -6.52 1.24
N TYR A 716 -34.40 -6.63 0.00
CA TYR A 716 -35.34 -6.72 -1.11
C TYR A 716 -36.12 -8.04 -1.03
N ASN A 717 -37.43 -7.93 -0.91
CA ASN A 717 -38.33 -9.06 -0.65
C ASN A 717 -39.49 -9.17 -1.65
N GLN A 718 -39.58 -8.26 -2.62
CA GLN A 718 -40.63 -8.24 -3.64
C GLN A 718 -40.17 -8.89 -4.95
N PHE A 719 -39.49 -10.03 -4.85
CA PHE A 719 -39.06 -10.76 -6.03
C PHE A 719 -40.26 -11.37 -6.77
N THR A 720 -40.35 -11.10 -8.07
CA THR A 720 -41.07 -11.93 -9.03
C THR A 720 -40.12 -12.99 -9.60
N PRO A 721 -40.61 -14.10 -10.17
CA PRO A 721 -39.75 -15.05 -10.86
C PRO A 721 -38.91 -14.41 -11.97
N ARG A 722 -39.48 -13.46 -12.75
CA ARG A 722 -38.73 -12.72 -13.77
C ARG A 722 -37.55 -11.95 -13.17
N LEU A 723 -37.80 -11.17 -12.12
CA LEU A 723 -36.77 -10.37 -11.47
C LEU A 723 -35.71 -11.24 -10.82
N LEU A 724 -36.09 -12.37 -10.21
CA LEU A 724 -35.15 -13.30 -9.59
C LEU A 724 -34.18 -13.92 -10.60
N ARG A 725 -34.67 -14.35 -11.78
CA ARG A 725 -33.80 -14.87 -12.86
C ARG A 725 -32.79 -13.82 -13.33
N ALA A 726 -33.24 -12.58 -13.52
CA ALA A 726 -32.39 -11.47 -13.94
C ALA A 726 -31.33 -11.13 -12.88
N ALA A 727 -31.75 -10.97 -11.61
CA ALA A 727 -30.85 -10.69 -10.50
C ALA A 727 -29.81 -11.80 -10.29
N TYR A 728 -30.23 -13.07 -10.48
CA TYR A 728 -29.33 -14.21 -10.42
C TYR A 728 -28.25 -14.15 -11.51
N ASN A 729 -28.65 -13.91 -12.76
CA ASN A 729 -27.69 -13.78 -13.87
C ASN A 729 -26.77 -12.57 -13.75
N TYR A 730 -27.28 -11.45 -13.23
CA TYR A 730 -26.44 -10.29 -12.92
C TYR A 730 -25.34 -10.65 -11.93
N GLN A 731 -25.69 -11.33 -10.83
CA GLN A 731 -24.70 -11.75 -9.85
C GLN A 731 -23.75 -12.84 -10.40
N TYR A 732 -24.27 -13.79 -11.18
CA TYR A 732 -23.47 -14.82 -11.84
C TYR A 732 -22.36 -14.20 -12.68
N ALA A 733 -22.70 -13.23 -13.54
CA ALA A 733 -21.72 -12.55 -14.36
C ALA A 733 -20.78 -11.64 -13.54
N LYS A 734 -21.29 -10.95 -12.51
CA LYS A 734 -20.49 -10.01 -11.70
C LYS A 734 -19.48 -10.68 -10.76
N LYS A 735 -19.78 -11.89 -10.25
CA LYS A 735 -18.97 -12.57 -9.22
C LYS A 735 -17.96 -13.58 -9.74
N ASP A 736 -18.01 -13.90 -11.02
CA ASP A 736 -16.95 -14.62 -11.68
C ASP A 736 -16.03 -13.62 -12.39
N THR A 737 -15.06 -13.09 -11.64
CA THR A 737 -14.12 -12.13 -12.19
C THR A 737 -13.22 -12.73 -13.26
N GLY A 738 -13.20 -14.06 -13.44
CA GLY A 738 -12.43 -14.79 -14.46
C GLY A 738 -13.13 -14.90 -15.82
N SER A 739 -14.31 -14.32 -16.01
CA SER A 739 -15.09 -14.36 -17.26
C SER A 739 -14.45 -13.61 -18.46
N TYR A 740 -13.15 -13.33 -18.41
CA TYR A 740 -12.37 -12.69 -19.47
C TYR A 740 -11.44 -13.66 -20.22
N ALA A 741 -11.27 -14.90 -19.74
CA ALA A 741 -10.35 -15.90 -20.29
C ALA A 741 -11.08 -16.97 -21.11
#